data_AF-A0A834LJ38-F1
#
_entry.id   AF-A0A834LJ38-F1
#
_cell.length_a   1.000
_cell.length_b   1.000
_cell.length_c   1.000
_cell.angle_alpha   90.00
_cell.angle_beta   90.00
_cell.angle_gamma   90.00
#
_symmetry.space_group_name_H-M   'P 1'
#
loop_
_entity.id
_entity.type
_entity.pdbx_description
1 polymer ?
#
loop_
_entity_poly.entity_id
_entity_poly.type
_entity_poly.pdbx_seq_one_letter_code
_entity_poly.pdbx_strand_id
1 'polypeptide(L)'
;MAGAPPLLLLGFLFHCFLSCHACLNSTNTSLTNFQSDFVMLQHQLRGVFQLIDACSFRVTRFDMLPGSDVRWWGSIGDDFANLTNGFVISDMKLNRTYKNDSFVVNLNNNVSWDQIRVVSVWDIPNASDFGYVVLVNDARNGSEDFAPSPSPAAVGGGGGNNGSSNSSSVVGIFKEPTMFENCKVLSSSYRVRWTLEVEEGLIDIGLEAATGIQNYMAFGWANPNSTSKPMLGADVTVTGFTEDNGMSFADDFYISQYTECVKDEDGKVQGVCPDSMYEGLNAANTLVNNSVLVYGHRKDGVSFVRYQRPLNSDDKKFDLPVNPLDNMTVIWAMGLLKPPDSLHPYYLPENHGETYGYLTLNVSDHVNDCLGPLDAEDKDDQDLITADRNAPLVVTVGPAVYYPNPPNPSKVIYINKKEAPVLRVERGVPVKFSIQAGHDVAFYVTSDPLGGNATLRNKSETIYAGGPAAEGVPASPMVLNWAPDRNTPDQVYYQSVFTEKMGWKIQVVDGGLSDMYNNSVVLDDQQVTLFWTLSENSISFAARGEKKSSYLAIGFGSGMVNSFAYVGWVDDDGKGHVNTYWIDAQEASGIHPTYENLTYVRCRSENGIMTLEFTRPLNPSCHGGERPECKNIIDPTTPLKIIWAMGARWSDDNLSERNMHSAASSRPVRVFLKRGSAEALEDLRPVLAVHGFMMFLAWGILLPGGILAARYLKHVKGDGWYQLHVYLQYSGLAIVLLGFLFAVAELQGLHFDSVHVKFGMAAIFLACVQPVNAYMRPKKPANGEEVSSKRLVWEYAHFITGRSAIVVGFVALVTGMKHLGDRYGGENVRGLNWALIGWFFIGALLVIYLENCEKKRRRDTVFGRSDWVLGNSEEEDTDLLSPSRAFAEKELDSSDRMEVQLEPMSR
;
A
#
# COMPACT_ATOMS: atom_id res chain seq x y z
N MET A 1 -44.38 16.79 68.15
CA MET A 1 -45.26 15.62 67.98
C MET A 1 -44.50 14.64 67.10
N ALA A 2 -43.74 13.73 67.73
CA ALA A 2 -44.18 12.36 68.07
C ALA A 2 -43.98 11.41 66.86
N GLY A 3 -43.12 10.40 66.87
CA GLY A 3 -42.24 9.92 67.94
C GLY A 3 -41.34 8.73 67.55
N ALA A 4 -40.39 8.44 68.45
CA ALA A 4 -39.82 7.13 68.85
C ALA A 4 -39.07 6.25 67.78
N PRO A 5 -38.24 5.26 68.19
CA PRO A 5 -36.76 5.30 68.05
C PRO A 5 -36.17 4.03 67.34
N PRO A 6 -34.84 3.75 67.34
CA PRO A 6 -34.16 2.98 66.30
C PRO A 6 -34.11 1.46 66.56
N LEU A 7 -34.21 0.67 65.49
CA LEU A 7 -34.07 -0.79 65.51
C LEU A 7 -33.21 -1.33 64.34
N LEU A 8 -32.27 -0.51 63.85
CA LEU A 8 -31.49 -0.82 62.64
C LEU A 8 -29.96 -0.73 62.83
N LEU A 9 -29.46 -0.89 64.06
CA LEU A 9 -28.00 -0.93 64.32
C LEU A 9 -27.45 -2.29 64.79
N LEU A 10 -28.30 -3.31 65.01
CA LEU A 10 -27.84 -4.67 65.37
C LEU A 10 -27.82 -5.66 64.19
N GLY A 11 -28.40 -5.32 63.04
CA GLY A 11 -28.36 -6.15 61.84
C GLY A 11 -27.06 -6.02 61.02
N PHE A 12 -26.34 -4.91 61.15
CA PHE A 12 -25.10 -4.66 60.39
C PHE A 12 -23.84 -5.23 61.05
N LEU A 13 -23.87 -5.45 62.37
CA LEU A 13 -22.77 -6.09 63.09
C LEU A 13 -22.80 -7.62 63.02
N PHE A 14 -23.88 -8.25 62.54
CA PHE A 14 -23.94 -9.71 62.36
C PHE A 14 -23.67 -10.17 60.92
N HIS A 15 -23.74 -9.28 59.92
CA HIS A 15 -23.32 -9.58 58.54
C HIS A 15 -21.84 -9.30 58.26
N CYS A 16 -21.14 -8.52 59.11
CA CYS A 16 -19.69 -8.38 59.02
C CYS A 16 -18.90 -9.52 59.68
N PHE A 17 -19.54 -10.40 60.47
CA PHE A 17 -18.87 -11.53 61.13
C PHE A 17 -19.07 -12.89 60.41
N LEU A 18 -19.86 -12.94 59.33
CA LEU A 18 -20.14 -14.18 58.59
C LEU A 18 -19.46 -14.27 57.21
N SER A 19 -18.65 -13.28 56.80
CA SER A 19 -17.91 -13.30 55.54
C SER A 19 -16.41 -13.55 55.69
N CYS A 20 -15.95 -13.95 56.88
CA CYS A 20 -14.54 -14.17 57.20
C CYS A 20 -14.16 -15.67 57.36
N HIS A 21 -14.94 -16.62 56.85
CA HIS A 21 -14.86 -18.03 57.28
C HIS A 21 -14.25 -19.04 56.29
N ALA A 22 -13.75 -18.64 55.11
CA ALA A 22 -13.14 -19.60 54.19
C ALA A 22 -11.67 -19.95 54.53
N CYS A 23 -10.84 -18.97 54.92
CA CYS A 23 -9.42 -19.20 55.19
C CYS A 23 -9.09 -19.65 56.63
N LEU A 24 -10.01 -19.49 57.59
CA LEU A 24 -9.72 -19.66 59.03
C LEU A 24 -9.78 -21.11 59.54
N ASN A 25 -10.27 -22.07 58.74
CA ASN A 25 -10.49 -23.46 59.18
C ASN A 25 -9.66 -24.53 58.45
N SER A 26 -8.76 -24.17 57.52
CA SER A 26 -7.88 -25.13 56.85
C SER A 26 -6.50 -25.15 57.51
N THR A 27 -6.39 -25.75 58.70
CA THR A 27 -5.09 -25.93 59.39
C THR A 27 -4.38 -27.21 58.99
N ASN A 28 -4.66 -27.78 57.81
CA ASN A 28 -4.00 -29.03 57.39
C ASN A 28 -3.96 -29.17 55.86
N THR A 29 -3.21 -28.30 55.18
CA THR A 29 -2.66 -28.67 53.87
C THR A 29 -1.37 -29.45 54.15
N SER A 30 -1.33 -30.74 53.84
CA SER A 30 -0.14 -31.62 53.88
C SER A 30 1.03 -31.15 52.99
N LEU A 31 0.88 -29.99 52.36
CA LEU A 31 1.76 -29.39 51.36
C LEU A 31 2.52 -28.15 51.88
N THR A 32 2.38 -27.76 53.15
CA THR A 32 3.19 -26.67 53.73
C THR A 32 4.67 -27.04 53.59
N ASN A 33 5.44 -26.24 52.83
CA ASN A 33 6.82 -26.50 52.33
C ASN A 33 6.95 -27.10 50.92
N PHE A 34 5.89 -27.20 50.12
CA PHE A 34 6.02 -27.54 48.71
C PHE A 34 6.76 -26.43 47.95
N GLN A 35 7.78 -26.81 47.18
CA GLN A 35 8.56 -25.94 46.32
C GLN A 35 8.85 -26.64 45.00
N SER A 36 8.64 -25.93 43.89
CA SER A 36 8.90 -26.43 42.54
C SER A 36 9.33 -25.28 41.64
N ASP A 37 10.18 -25.57 40.66
CA ASP A 37 10.41 -24.65 39.56
C ASP A 37 9.21 -24.67 38.60
N PHE A 38 8.98 -23.57 37.88
CA PHE A 38 7.95 -23.50 36.84
C PHE A 38 8.41 -24.20 35.57
N VAL A 39 7.57 -25.08 35.03
CA VAL A 39 7.72 -25.62 33.68
C VAL A 39 7.52 -24.47 32.69
N MET A 40 8.53 -24.19 31.87
CA MET A 40 8.43 -23.16 30.84
C MET A 40 7.70 -23.69 29.61
N LEU A 41 6.64 -23.02 29.16
CA LEU A 41 5.96 -23.34 27.90
C LEU A 41 6.08 -22.21 26.86
N GLN A 42 5.85 -20.96 27.27
CA GLN A 42 5.95 -19.77 26.41
C GLN A 42 6.37 -18.54 27.21
N HIS A 43 6.56 -17.42 26.52
CA HIS A 43 6.93 -16.12 27.07
C HIS A 43 8.18 -16.14 27.95
N GLN A 44 9.07 -17.10 27.68
CA GLN A 44 10.31 -17.33 28.42
C GLN A 44 10.12 -17.35 29.95
N LEU A 45 9.01 -17.93 30.41
CA LEU A 45 8.65 -17.97 31.82
C LEU A 45 9.65 -18.82 32.63
N ARG A 46 10.23 -18.23 33.67
CA ARG A 46 11.02 -18.94 34.69
C ARG A 46 10.66 -18.45 36.08
N GLY A 47 10.86 -19.30 37.06
CA GLY A 47 10.74 -18.92 38.46
C GLY A 47 10.57 -20.13 39.36
N VAL A 48 10.45 -19.83 40.64
CA VAL A 48 10.26 -20.82 41.70
C VAL A 48 8.94 -20.53 42.39
N PHE A 49 8.09 -21.54 42.43
CA PHE A 49 6.87 -21.56 43.21
C PHE A 49 7.14 -22.14 44.59
N GLN A 50 6.64 -21.48 45.64
CA GLN A 50 6.72 -21.97 47.01
C GLN A 50 5.39 -21.75 47.73
N LEU A 51 4.81 -22.81 48.27
CA LEU A 51 3.58 -22.71 49.06
C LEU A 51 3.87 -22.16 50.46
N ILE A 52 3.20 -21.07 50.86
CA ILE A 52 3.40 -20.46 52.19
C ILE A 52 2.37 -20.99 53.18
N ASP A 53 1.08 -20.84 52.87
CA ASP A 53 -0.03 -21.17 53.74
C ASP A 53 -1.29 -21.58 52.95
N ALA A 54 -2.40 -21.77 53.65
CA ALA A 54 -3.65 -22.22 53.08
C ALA A 54 -4.27 -21.22 52.07
N CYS A 55 -3.82 -19.97 52.02
CA CYS A 55 -4.42 -18.92 51.20
C CYS A 55 -3.41 -18.09 50.37
N SER A 56 -2.12 -18.43 50.41
CA SER A 56 -1.09 -17.69 49.67
C SER A 56 0.11 -18.56 49.25
N PHE A 57 0.76 -18.13 48.17
CA PHE A 57 2.01 -18.71 47.69
C PHE A 57 3.00 -17.62 47.32
N ARG A 58 4.29 -17.96 47.40
CA ARG A 58 5.40 -17.10 47.01
C ARG A 58 5.91 -17.49 45.65
N VAL A 59 6.24 -16.50 44.84
CA VAL A 59 7.00 -16.67 43.60
C VAL A 59 8.31 -15.93 43.77
N THR A 60 9.42 -16.59 43.43
CA THR A 60 10.76 -15.99 43.45
C THR A 60 11.50 -16.25 42.15
N ARG A 61 12.51 -15.42 41.84
CA ARG A 61 13.28 -15.49 40.59
C ARG A 61 12.39 -15.48 39.35
N PHE A 62 11.32 -14.70 39.38
CA PHE A 62 10.29 -14.70 38.33
C PHE A 62 10.71 -13.85 37.13
N ASP A 63 10.81 -14.52 35.98
CA ASP A 63 11.08 -13.93 34.67
C ASP A 63 9.92 -14.27 33.75
N MET A 64 9.40 -13.28 33.02
CA MET A 64 8.31 -13.51 32.06
C MET A 64 8.15 -12.31 31.12
N LEU A 65 7.94 -12.57 29.83
CA LEU A 65 7.52 -11.55 28.85
C LEU A 65 6.02 -11.24 28.99
N PRO A 66 5.59 -9.99 28.75
CA PRO A 66 4.19 -9.60 28.92
C PRO A 66 3.26 -10.33 27.94
N GLY A 67 2.04 -10.65 28.39
CA GLY A 67 0.95 -11.17 27.55
C GLY A 67 -0.23 -10.20 27.46
N SER A 68 -1.36 -10.65 26.91
CA SER A 68 -2.53 -9.77 26.66
C SER A 68 -3.37 -9.57 27.91
N ASP A 69 -3.84 -10.65 28.53
CA ASP A 69 -4.52 -10.62 29.83
C ASP A 69 -4.15 -11.85 30.65
N VAL A 70 -2.98 -11.77 31.28
CA VAL A 70 -2.38 -12.91 31.97
C VAL A 70 -2.84 -12.95 33.43
N ARG A 71 -3.22 -14.14 33.90
CA ARG A 71 -3.72 -14.42 35.24
C ARG A 71 -3.08 -15.68 35.82
N TRP A 72 -3.15 -15.78 37.15
CA TRP A 72 -2.95 -17.04 37.85
C TRP A 72 -4.16 -17.94 37.65
N TRP A 73 -3.92 -19.13 37.14
CA TRP A 73 -4.92 -20.10 36.73
C TRP A 73 -4.77 -21.40 37.51
N GLY A 74 -5.87 -21.96 37.94
CA GLY A 74 -5.93 -23.23 38.66
C GLY A 74 -6.71 -24.25 37.86
N SER A 75 -6.22 -25.48 37.79
CA SER A 75 -6.95 -26.61 37.23
C SER A 75 -6.85 -27.84 38.14
N ILE A 76 -7.79 -28.77 37.94
CA ILE A 76 -7.87 -30.04 38.65
C ILE A 76 -6.95 -31.13 38.06
N GLY A 77 -6.29 -30.84 36.94
CA GLY A 77 -5.42 -31.76 36.20
C GLY A 77 -4.60 -31.02 35.14
N ASP A 78 -3.54 -31.67 34.65
CA ASP A 78 -2.56 -31.16 33.68
C ASP A 78 -2.86 -31.53 32.23
N ASP A 79 -3.95 -32.27 31.97
CA ASP A 79 -4.41 -32.54 30.61
C ASP A 79 -5.13 -31.34 29.97
N PHE A 80 -5.21 -31.38 28.63
CA PHE A 80 -5.82 -30.34 27.80
C PHE A 80 -7.23 -29.94 28.26
N ALA A 81 -8.08 -30.91 28.58
CA ALA A 81 -9.47 -30.63 28.94
C ALA A 81 -9.57 -29.96 30.31
N ASN A 82 -8.77 -30.39 31.27
CA ASN A 82 -8.75 -29.80 32.61
C ASN A 82 -8.10 -28.41 32.64
N LEU A 83 -7.01 -28.19 31.90
CA LEU A 83 -6.37 -26.88 31.82
C LEU A 83 -7.31 -25.85 31.16
N THR A 84 -7.96 -26.21 30.04
CA THR A 84 -8.86 -25.31 29.33
C THR A 84 -10.14 -24.98 30.15
N ASN A 85 -10.59 -25.90 31.01
CA ASN A 85 -11.73 -25.71 31.92
C ASN A 85 -11.36 -25.20 33.32
N GLY A 86 -10.12 -24.73 33.52
CA GLY A 86 -9.69 -24.21 34.81
C GLY A 86 -10.37 -22.89 35.20
N PHE A 87 -9.82 -22.23 36.21
CA PHE A 87 -10.38 -21.00 36.75
C PHE A 87 -9.31 -20.05 37.29
N VAL A 88 -9.64 -18.76 37.35
CA VAL A 88 -8.74 -17.74 37.92
C VAL A 88 -8.66 -17.93 39.44
N ILE A 89 -7.44 -18.06 39.97
CA ILE A 89 -7.20 -18.30 41.39
C ILE A 89 -6.82 -17.04 42.18
N SER A 90 -6.42 -15.96 41.48
CA SER A 90 -6.03 -14.69 42.08
C SER A 90 -6.40 -13.50 41.20
N ASP A 91 -6.82 -12.40 41.83
CA ASP A 91 -7.08 -11.13 41.15
C ASP A 91 -5.80 -10.41 40.65
N MET A 92 -4.62 -10.87 41.07
CA MET A 92 -3.34 -10.32 40.63
C MET A 92 -3.10 -10.59 39.14
N LYS A 93 -2.91 -9.52 38.36
CA LYS A 93 -2.63 -9.56 36.92
C LYS A 93 -1.13 -9.58 36.63
N LEU A 94 -0.72 -10.26 35.56
CA LEU A 94 0.68 -10.37 35.13
C LEU A 94 0.95 -9.61 33.81
N ASN A 95 0.73 -8.30 33.80
CA ASN A 95 0.67 -7.50 32.56
C ASN A 95 1.99 -6.77 32.19
N ARG A 96 3.11 -7.09 32.83
CA ARG A 96 4.41 -6.45 32.58
C ARG A 96 5.50 -7.48 32.37
N THR A 97 6.64 -7.05 31.84
CA THR A 97 7.86 -7.87 31.88
C THR A 97 8.36 -7.99 33.32
N TYR A 98 8.60 -9.21 33.77
CA TYR A 98 9.20 -9.51 35.07
C TYR A 98 10.67 -9.84 34.89
N LYS A 99 11.54 -9.32 35.78
CA LYS A 99 13.00 -9.48 35.67
C LYS A 99 13.60 -9.83 37.03
N ASN A 100 13.62 -11.13 37.32
CA ASN A 100 14.06 -11.71 38.59
C ASN A 100 13.23 -11.17 39.77
N ASP A 101 11.93 -10.96 39.55
CA ASP A 101 11.01 -10.41 40.54
C ASP A 101 10.68 -11.47 41.61
N SER A 102 10.32 -11.00 42.82
CA SER A 102 9.84 -11.87 43.89
C SER A 102 8.67 -11.23 44.61
N PHE A 103 7.57 -11.96 44.75
CA PHE A 103 6.33 -11.45 45.35
C PHE A 103 5.47 -12.59 45.91
N VAL A 104 4.45 -12.22 46.68
CA VAL A 104 3.47 -13.15 47.26
C VAL A 104 2.13 -12.94 46.57
N VAL A 105 1.48 -14.05 46.20
CA VAL A 105 0.18 -14.08 45.56
C VAL A 105 -0.84 -14.62 46.55
N ASN A 106 -1.93 -13.87 46.73
CA ASN A 106 -3.05 -14.27 47.57
C ASN A 106 -4.14 -14.91 46.71
N LEU A 107 -4.71 -16.00 47.20
CA LEU A 107 -5.85 -16.66 46.58
C LEU A 107 -7.15 -15.86 46.80
N ASN A 108 -8.08 -16.02 45.87
CA ASN A 108 -9.43 -15.47 46.01
C ASN A 108 -10.20 -16.21 47.12
N ASN A 109 -11.13 -15.51 47.79
CA ASN A 109 -11.83 -16.00 48.99
C ASN A 109 -12.62 -17.31 48.80
N ASN A 110 -12.95 -17.67 47.55
CA ASN A 110 -13.71 -18.86 47.17
C ASN A 110 -12.83 -20.02 46.67
N VAL A 111 -11.51 -19.86 46.69
CA VAL A 111 -10.55 -20.81 46.13
C VAL A 111 -9.77 -21.47 47.27
N SER A 112 -9.53 -22.77 47.13
CA SER A 112 -8.83 -23.58 48.13
C SER A 112 -7.92 -24.60 47.45
N TRP A 113 -6.81 -24.96 48.11
CA TRP A 113 -5.77 -25.82 47.52
C TRP A 113 -6.23 -27.25 47.20
N ASP A 114 -7.29 -27.75 47.82
CA ASP A 114 -7.90 -29.05 47.50
C ASP A 114 -8.57 -29.08 46.11
N GLN A 115 -8.87 -27.91 45.55
CA GLN A 115 -9.45 -27.75 44.22
C GLN A 115 -8.40 -27.54 43.12
N ILE A 116 -7.13 -27.38 43.49
CA ILE A 116 -6.05 -27.02 42.58
C ILE A 116 -5.01 -28.14 42.58
N ARG A 117 -4.82 -28.78 41.43
CA ARG A 117 -3.68 -29.67 41.17
C ARG A 117 -2.60 -28.98 40.35
N VAL A 118 -2.95 -28.03 39.51
CA VAL A 118 -1.99 -27.30 38.69
C VAL A 118 -2.19 -25.81 38.86
N VAL A 119 -1.10 -25.09 39.08
CA VAL A 119 -1.06 -23.63 39.05
C VAL A 119 -0.35 -23.21 37.77
N SER A 120 -1.06 -22.54 36.88
CA SER A 120 -0.56 -22.07 35.59
C SER A 120 -0.57 -20.54 35.51
N VAL A 121 0.34 -20.00 34.71
CA VAL A 121 0.32 -18.61 34.26
C VAL A 121 -0.34 -18.57 32.89
N TRP A 122 -1.55 -18.04 32.83
CA TRP A 122 -2.47 -18.24 31.71
C TRP A 122 -2.91 -16.94 31.05
N ASP A 123 -2.84 -16.87 29.73
CA ASP A 123 -3.41 -15.80 28.92
C ASP A 123 -4.86 -16.13 28.52
N ILE A 124 -5.81 -15.37 29.06
CA ILE A 124 -7.25 -15.62 28.87
C ILE A 124 -7.68 -15.49 27.40
N PRO A 125 -7.31 -14.44 26.64
CA PRO A 125 -7.81 -14.24 25.28
C PRO A 125 -7.41 -15.36 24.31
N ASN A 126 -6.20 -15.89 24.45
CA ASN A 126 -5.66 -16.93 23.56
C ASN A 126 -5.70 -18.33 24.18
N ALA A 127 -6.31 -18.49 25.36
CA ALA A 127 -6.34 -19.73 26.12
C ALA A 127 -4.96 -20.42 26.15
N SER A 128 -3.93 -19.63 26.42
CA SER A 128 -2.51 -20.01 26.27
C SER A 128 -1.86 -20.16 27.63
N ASP A 129 -1.15 -21.26 27.84
CA ASP A 129 -0.38 -21.53 29.05
C ASP A 129 1.08 -21.11 28.84
N PHE A 130 1.55 -20.15 29.63
CA PHE A 130 2.95 -19.71 29.59
C PHE A 130 3.86 -20.64 30.40
N GLY A 131 3.29 -21.36 31.35
CA GLY A 131 4.02 -22.27 32.21
C GLY A 131 3.25 -22.59 33.48
N TYR A 132 3.56 -23.74 34.06
CA TYR A 132 2.79 -24.29 35.18
C TYR A 132 3.63 -25.01 36.21
N VAL A 133 2.99 -25.33 37.34
CA VAL A 133 3.50 -26.15 38.43
C VAL A 133 2.43 -27.17 38.83
N VAL A 134 2.82 -28.43 38.98
CA VAL A 134 1.94 -29.52 39.42
C VAL A 134 2.12 -29.75 40.92
N LEU A 135 1.02 -29.66 41.67
CA LEU A 135 0.93 -29.92 43.10
C LEU A 135 0.64 -31.41 43.31
N VAL A 136 1.68 -32.22 43.56
CA VAL A 136 1.54 -33.67 43.75
C VAL A 136 0.97 -33.98 45.15
N ASN A 137 -0.13 -34.75 45.19
CA ASN A 137 -0.65 -35.40 46.40
C ASN A 137 -0.44 -36.92 46.26
N ASP A 138 0.69 -37.44 46.74
CA ASP A 138 0.97 -38.88 46.73
C ASP A 138 0.12 -39.62 47.77
N ALA A 139 -1.07 -40.05 47.36
CA ALA A 139 -1.80 -41.16 47.98
C ALA A 139 -2.88 -41.70 47.03
N ARG A 140 -2.49 -42.42 45.96
CA ARG A 140 -3.14 -43.68 45.52
C ARG A 140 -2.56 -44.17 44.18
N ASN A 141 -1.92 -45.34 44.28
CA ASN A 141 -1.76 -46.42 43.30
C ASN A 141 -1.40 -46.06 41.85
N GLY A 142 -0.28 -46.65 41.42
CA GLY A 142 0.24 -46.52 40.07
C GLY A 142 -0.65 -47.14 38.99
N SER A 143 -0.17 -46.91 37.77
CA SER A 143 -0.77 -47.14 36.44
C SER A 143 -1.77 -46.07 36.03
N GLU A 144 -1.27 -45.01 35.42
CA GLU A 144 -1.80 -44.47 34.17
C GLU A 144 -0.70 -43.62 33.49
N ASP A 145 -0.61 -43.76 32.18
CA ASP A 145 0.51 -43.38 31.33
C ASP A 145 0.82 -41.88 31.37
N PHE A 146 1.97 -41.52 31.96
CA PHE A 146 2.63 -40.25 31.65
C PHE A 146 3.12 -40.34 30.20
N ALA A 147 2.44 -39.66 29.28
CA ALA A 147 2.97 -39.41 27.95
C ALA A 147 4.21 -38.49 28.09
N PRO A 148 5.42 -38.94 27.72
CA PRO A 148 6.58 -38.08 27.69
C PRO A 148 6.51 -37.16 26.48
N SER A 149 6.80 -35.87 26.65
CA SER A 149 7.37 -35.08 25.55
C SER A 149 8.68 -35.75 25.10
N PRO A 150 9.00 -35.78 23.79
CA PRO A 150 9.97 -36.71 23.24
C PRO A 150 11.39 -36.43 23.72
N SER A 151 11.91 -37.32 24.57
CA SER A 151 13.36 -37.47 24.80
C SER A 151 13.93 -38.44 23.76
N PRO A 152 15.10 -38.17 23.14
CA PRO A 152 15.85 -39.19 22.43
C PRO A 152 16.45 -40.22 23.40
N ALA A 153 16.61 -41.44 22.90
CA ALA A 153 16.90 -42.65 23.65
C ALA A 153 18.18 -42.61 24.50
N ALA A 154 18.09 -43.08 25.75
CA ALA A 154 19.25 -43.52 26.52
C ALA A 154 19.63 -44.96 26.14
N VAL A 155 20.87 -45.14 25.71
CA VAL A 155 21.50 -46.45 25.43
C VAL A 155 21.90 -47.12 26.74
N GLY A 156 21.68 -48.44 26.82
CA GLY A 156 21.76 -49.22 28.05
C GLY A 156 23.17 -49.53 28.58
N GLY A 157 23.21 -49.84 29.88
CA GLY A 157 24.31 -50.50 30.58
C GLY A 157 23.78 -51.10 31.88
N GLY A 158 23.81 -52.43 31.98
CA GLY A 158 23.24 -53.18 33.10
C GLY A 158 24.12 -53.24 34.35
N GLY A 159 23.50 -53.50 35.49
CA GLY A 159 24.18 -53.85 36.74
C GLY A 159 23.23 -53.76 37.93
N GLY A 160 22.64 -54.88 38.33
CA GLY A 160 21.77 -54.95 39.50
C GLY A 160 22.53 -54.82 40.82
N ASN A 161 21.88 -54.24 41.83
CA ASN A 161 22.00 -54.69 43.22
C ASN A 161 20.81 -54.22 44.06
N ASN A 162 20.18 -55.19 44.72
CA ASN A 162 19.18 -54.99 45.76
C ASN A 162 19.83 -54.35 47.00
N GLY A 163 19.34 -53.17 47.39
CA GLY A 163 19.66 -52.53 48.66
C GLY A 163 18.40 -51.91 49.26
N SER A 164 17.86 -52.55 50.27
CA SER A 164 16.76 -52.04 51.11
C SER A 164 17.27 -50.91 52.02
N SER A 165 16.64 -49.73 52.01
CA SER A 165 16.66 -48.83 53.18
C SER A 165 15.62 -47.70 53.09
N ASN A 166 14.70 -47.72 54.06
CA ASN A 166 14.05 -46.59 54.72
C ASN A 166 13.50 -45.43 53.88
N SER A 167 12.18 -45.46 53.67
CA SER A 167 11.38 -44.30 53.26
C SER A 167 11.34 -43.25 54.37
N SER A 168 12.25 -42.28 54.34
CA SER A 168 11.98 -40.93 54.83
C SER A 168 11.29 -40.16 53.71
N SER A 169 10.09 -39.65 53.98
CA SER A 169 9.31 -38.78 53.10
C SER A 169 10.09 -37.51 52.76
N VAL A 170 10.80 -37.52 51.63
CA VAL A 170 11.36 -36.30 51.03
C VAL A 170 10.34 -35.80 50.03
N VAL A 171 9.72 -34.65 50.33
CA VAL A 171 8.91 -33.89 49.39
C VAL A 171 9.82 -33.56 48.20
N GLY A 172 9.52 -34.12 47.02
CA GLY A 172 10.36 -33.95 45.83
C GLY A 172 10.40 -32.49 45.40
N ILE A 173 11.60 -31.90 45.38
CA ILE A 173 11.85 -30.62 44.72
C ILE A 173 12.00 -30.94 43.23
N PHE A 174 10.98 -30.61 42.43
CA PHE A 174 11.08 -30.72 40.97
C PHE A 174 11.91 -29.54 40.44
N LYS A 175 13.09 -29.85 39.92
CA LYS A 175 13.99 -28.89 39.28
C LYS A 175 13.80 -28.95 37.77
N GLU A 176 13.56 -27.79 37.17
CA GLU A 176 13.36 -27.70 35.73
C GLU A 176 14.70 -27.56 34.99
N PRO A 177 14.84 -28.16 33.78
CA PRO A 177 16.12 -28.21 33.08
C PRO A 177 16.64 -26.83 32.64
N THR A 178 15.78 -25.81 32.64
CA THR A 178 16.12 -24.43 32.25
C THR A 178 16.63 -23.57 33.40
N MET A 179 16.65 -24.08 34.63
CA MET A 179 17.09 -23.36 35.83
C MET A 179 18.55 -23.66 36.16
N PHE A 180 19.33 -22.61 36.38
CA PHE A 180 20.77 -22.68 36.70
C PHE A 180 21.10 -21.76 37.87
N GLU A 181 22.24 -22.03 38.51
CA GLU A 181 22.75 -21.19 39.60
C GLU A 181 23.39 -19.91 39.09
N ASN A 182 24.14 -20.01 37.99
CA ASN A 182 24.92 -18.91 37.45
C ASN A 182 24.51 -18.57 36.02
N CYS A 183 24.68 -17.29 35.65
CA CYS A 183 24.45 -16.82 34.29
C CYS A 183 25.29 -15.59 33.96
N LYS A 184 25.84 -15.57 32.73
CA LYS A 184 26.62 -14.47 32.17
C LYS A 184 26.06 -14.08 30.80
N VAL A 185 25.91 -12.77 30.59
CA VAL A 185 25.55 -12.22 29.27
C VAL A 185 26.81 -12.13 28.41
N LEU A 186 26.80 -12.80 27.25
CA LEU A 186 27.91 -12.81 26.30
C LEU A 186 27.74 -11.72 25.23
N SER A 187 26.51 -11.57 24.73
CA SER A 187 26.06 -10.52 23.83
C SER A 187 24.62 -10.12 24.15
N SER A 188 24.05 -9.13 23.44
CA SER A 188 22.65 -8.74 23.62
C SER A 188 21.66 -9.88 23.37
N SER A 189 22.00 -10.84 22.51
CA SER A 189 21.16 -11.96 22.11
C SER A 189 21.71 -13.33 22.53
N TYR A 190 22.82 -13.40 23.28
CA TYR A 190 23.46 -14.66 23.65
C TYR A 190 23.93 -14.66 25.11
N ARG A 191 23.57 -15.71 25.86
CA ARG A 191 23.87 -15.89 27.28
C ARG A 191 24.35 -17.31 27.52
N VAL A 192 25.23 -17.45 28.51
CA VAL A 192 25.64 -18.75 29.05
C VAL A 192 25.17 -18.86 30.49
N ARG A 193 24.60 -20.01 30.81
CA ARG A 193 24.16 -20.43 32.14
C ARG A 193 24.99 -21.63 32.56
N TRP A 194 25.32 -21.74 33.84
CA TRP A 194 25.99 -22.94 34.32
C TRP A 194 25.69 -23.25 35.79
N THR A 195 25.81 -24.53 36.10
CA THR A 195 25.81 -25.08 37.46
C THR A 195 27.03 -25.97 37.60
N LEU A 196 27.79 -25.80 38.68
CA LEU A 196 29.05 -26.51 38.90
C LEU A 196 28.82 -27.66 39.89
N GLU A 197 29.10 -28.89 39.47
CA GLU A 197 28.94 -30.09 40.29
C GLU A 197 30.31 -30.65 40.67
N VAL A 198 30.96 -29.99 41.64
CA VAL A 198 32.34 -30.28 42.05
C VAL A 198 32.52 -31.73 42.55
N GLU A 199 31.51 -32.29 43.22
CA GLU A 199 31.57 -33.66 43.76
C GLU A 199 31.60 -34.72 42.65
N GLU A 200 30.90 -34.46 41.54
CA GLU A 200 30.86 -35.35 40.38
C GLU A 200 31.95 -35.04 39.35
N GLY A 201 32.65 -33.91 39.51
CA GLY A 201 33.66 -33.45 38.57
C GLY A 201 33.07 -32.99 37.23
N LEU A 202 31.82 -32.50 37.23
CA LEU A 202 31.06 -32.12 36.05
C LEU A 202 30.70 -30.62 36.08
N ILE A 203 30.56 -30.04 34.89
CA ILE A 203 29.93 -28.74 34.68
C ILE A 203 28.71 -28.91 33.78
N ASP A 204 27.59 -28.33 34.20
CA ASP A 204 26.37 -28.29 33.43
C ASP A 204 26.21 -26.91 32.81
N ILE A 205 26.07 -26.84 31.48
CA ILE A 205 26.11 -25.60 30.72
C ILE A 205 24.84 -25.49 29.89
N GLY A 206 24.15 -24.35 30.03
CA GLY A 206 23.01 -23.95 29.22
C GLY A 206 23.37 -22.77 28.31
N LEU A 207 23.30 -22.98 26.99
CA LEU A 207 23.45 -21.93 25.99
C LEU A 207 22.07 -21.41 25.60
N GLU A 208 21.86 -20.10 25.76
CA GLU A 208 20.57 -19.43 25.57
C GLU A 208 20.72 -18.27 24.59
N ALA A 209 20.06 -18.33 23.43
CA ALA A 209 20.15 -17.28 22.41
C ALA A 209 18.85 -16.96 21.67
N ALA A 210 18.63 -15.68 21.40
CA ALA A 210 17.59 -15.18 20.49
C ALA A 210 18.17 -15.20 19.07
N THR A 211 18.00 -16.33 18.39
CA THR A 211 18.63 -16.64 17.10
C THR A 211 17.75 -17.58 16.28
N GLY A 212 17.94 -17.68 14.97
CA GLY A 212 17.15 -18.60 14.13
C GLY A 212 17.55 -20.07 14.31
N ILE A 213 16.68 -21.00 13.89
CA ILE A 213 16.92 -22.45 14.01
C ILE A 213 18.15 -22.94 13.22
N GLN A 214 18.51 -22.23 12.15
CA GLN A 214 19.65 -22.54 11.29
C GLN A 214 21.00 -22.06 11.85
N ASN A 215 21.00 -21.41 13.03
CA ASN A 215 22.22 -20.93 13.66
C ASN A 215 22.73 -21.91 14.73
N TYR A 216 24.05 -22.09 14.79
CA TYR A 216 24.71 -22.77 15.89
C TYR A 216 25.04 -21.81 17.03
N MET A 217 25.17 -22.36 18.23
CA MET A 217 25.69 -21.68 19.42
C MET A 217 26.90 -22.46 19.92
N ALA A 218 28.05 -21.79 19.99
CA ALA A 218 29.28 -22.39 20.47
C ALA A 218 29.78 -21.69 21.74
N PHE A 219 30.34 -22.47 22.66
CA PHE A 219 30.96 -21.99 23.89
C PHE A 219 32.09 -22.94 24.30
N GLY A 220 33.18 -22.39 24.81
CA GLY A 220 34.30 -23.21 25.26
C GLY A 220 35.49 -22.45 25.80
N TRP A 221 36.59 -23.16 26.04
CA TRP A 221 37.79 -22.67 26.71
C TRP A 221 38.91 -22.40 25.72
N ALA A 222 39.56 -21.25 25.88
CA ALA A 222 40.76 -20.91 25.12
C ALA A 222 41.99 -21.64 25.70
N ASN A 223 42.95 -21.96 24.83
CA ASN A 223 44.24 -22.48 25.27
C ASN A 223 44.95 -21.45 26.18
N PRO A 224 45.30 -21.80 27.44
CA PRO A 224 45.96 -20.88 28.37
C PRO A 224 47.30 -20.32 27.86
N ASN A 225 47.96 -21.04 26.95
CA ASN A 225 49.23 -20.62 26.35
C ASN A 225 49.06 -19.61 25.20
N SER A 226 47.83 -19.40 24.71
CA SER A 226 47.55 -18.48 23.61
C SER A 226 47.16 -17.10 24.13
N THR A 227 48.07 -16.13 23.99
CA THR A 227 47.89 -14.76 24.49
C THR A 227 47.37 -13.75 23.46
N SER A 228 47.41 -14.08 22.16
CA SER A 228 47.00 -13.16 21.08
C SER A 228 45.88 -13.68 20.18
N LYS A 229 45.57 -14.99 20.25
CA LYS A 229 44.60 -15.67 19.38
C LYS A 229 43.82 -16.74 20.17
N PRO A 230 42.81 -16.34 20.96
CA PRO A 230 42.17 -17.23 21.94
C PRO A 230 41.44 -18.43 21.31
N MET A 231 41.13 -18.39 20.01
CA MET A 231 40.47 -19.49 19.30
C MET A 231 41.41 -20.64 18.90
N LEU A 232 42.70 -20.39 18.62
CA LEU A 232 43.57 -21.48 18.14
C LEU A 232 43.94 -22.41 19.28
N GLY A 233 43.72 -23.71 19.06
CA GLY A 233 43.86 -24.76 20.07
C GLY A 233 42.80 -24.68 21.17
N ALA A 234 41.66 -24.05 20.89
CA ALA A 234 40.57 -23.94 21.82
C ALA A 234 39.67 -25.18 21.81
N ASP A 235 39.23 -25.46 23.02
CA ASP A 235 38.23 -26.39 23.48
C ASP A 235 36.77 -25.97 23.35
N VAL A 236 35.99 -26.32 22.31
CA VAL A 236 34.62 -25.77 22.17
C VAL A 236 33.53 -26.80 21.96
N THR A 237 32.41 -26.64 22.67
CA THR A 237 31.17 -27.36 22.36
C THR A 237 30.35 -26.55 21.37
N VAL A 238 29.95 -27.18 20.26
CA VAL A 238 29.04 -26.61 19.27
C VAL A 238 27.66 -27.24 19.46
N THR A 239 26.65 -26.40 19.59
CA THR A 239 25.26 -26.81 19.76
C THR A 239 24.37 -26.20 18.68
N GLY A 240 23.25 -26.83 18.39
CA GLY A 240 22.30 -26.36 17.39
C GLY A 240 21.08 -27.27 17.30
N PHE A 241 20.27 -27.05 16.27
CA PHE A 241 19.08 -27.84 15.97
C PHE A 241 19.17 -28.41 14.57
N THR A 242 18.70 -29.64 14.39
CA THR A 242 18.62 -30.31 13.09
C THR A 242 17.49 -29.73 12.23
N GLU A 243 17.70 -29.60 10.92
CA GLU A 243 16.68 -29.06 10.01
C GLU A 243 15.47 -30.00 9.83
N ASP A 244 15.69 -31.32 9.91
CA ASP A 244 14.66 -32.31 9.57
C ASP A 244 13.57 -32.49 10.64
N ASN A 245 13.94 -32.43 11.92
CA ASN A 245 13.05 -32.76 13.04
C ASN A 245 13.19 -31.82 14.25
N GLY A 246 14.00 -30.77 14.14
CA GLY A 246 14.19 -29.77 15.19
C GLY A 246 14.81 -30.35 16.48
N MET A 247 15.55 -31.46 16.38
CA MET A 247 16.23 -32.04 17.54
C MET A 247 17.50 -31.25 17.84
N SER A 248 17.72 -30.96 19.13
CA SER A 248 18.96 -30.34 19.58
C SER A 248 20.13 -31.32 19.55
N PHE A 249 21.35 -30.82 19.33
CA PHE A 249 22.58 -31.57 19.52
C PHE A 249 23.62 -30.73 20.28
N ALA A 250 24.61 -31.41 20.86
CA ALA A 250 25.78 -30.81 21.48
C ALA A 250 26.98 -31.69 21.19
N ASP A 251 27.90 -31.20 20.38
CA ASP A 251 29.07 -31.94 19.93
C ASP A 251 30.35 -31.18 20.29
N ASP A 252 31.39 -31.96 20.61
CA ASP A 252 32.69 -31.44 21.03
C ASP A 252 33.62 -31.19 19.83
N PHE A 253 34.27 -30.03 19.81
CA PHE A 253 35.06 -29.53 18.68
C PHE A 253 36.40 -28.94 19.14
N TYR A 254 37.42 -29.28 18.37
CA TYR A 254 38.76 -28.72 18.51
C TYR A 254 39.13 -27.81 17.33
N ILE A 255 39.52 -26.58 17.66
CA ILE A 255 39.89 -25.55 16.69
C ILE A 255 41.39 -25.61 16.39
N SER A 256 41.78 -26.25 15.29
CA SER A 256 43.18 -26.28 14.84
C SER A 256 43.56 -25.12 13.91
N GLN A 257 42.62 -24.60 13.12
CA GLN A 257 42.82 -23.49 12.16
C GLN A 257 41.54 -22.65 11.99
N TYR A 258 41.68 -21.44 11.44
CA TYR A 258 40.58 -20.51 11.10
C TYR A 258 39.93 -20.86 9.75
N THR A 259 39.60 -22.12 9.54
CA THR A 259 38.93 -22.62 8.34
C THR A 259 37.85 -23.61 8.75
N GLU A 260 36.86 -23.82 7.87
CA GLU A 260 35.92 -24.94 8.00
C GLU A 260 36.67 -26.27 8.16
N CYS A 261 35.99 -27.28 8.69
CA CYS A 261 36.57 -28.61 8.81
C CYS A 261 36.91 -29.19 7.44
N VAL A 262 38.19 -29.41 7.17
CA VAL A 262 38.68 -30.02 5.93
C VAL A 262 39.53 -31.23 6.24
N LYS A 263 39.30 -32.31 5.48
CA LYS A 263 40.15 -33.49 5.45
C LYS A 263 40.99 -33.46 4.17
N ASP A 264 42.31 -33.36 4.32
CA ASP A 264 43.24 -33.31 3.20
C ASP A 264 43.36 -34.67 2.48
N GLU A 265 43.96 -34.70 1.28
CA GLU A 265 44.16 -35.92 0.48
C GLU A 265 44.97 -36.99 1.25
N ASP A 266 45.86 -36.55 2.14
CA ASP A 266 46.65 -37.40 3.05
C ASP A 266 45.86 -37.91 4.27
N GLY A 267 44.57 -37.59 4.37
CA GLY A 267 43.68 -37.98 5.47
C GLY A 267 43.83 -37.15 6.74
N LYS A 268 44.64 -36.08 6.71
CA LYS A 268 44.86 -35.16 7.85
C LYS A 268 43.69 -34.18 7.98
N VAL A 269 43.12 -34.10 9.18
CA VAL A 269 42.00 -33.20 9.51
C VAL A 269 42.52 -31.87 10.05
N GLN A 270 42.00 -30.75 9.55
CA GLN A 270 42.40 -29.38 9.92
C GLN A 270 41.17 -28.45 9.88
N GLY A 271 41.19 -27.38 10.68
CA GLY A 271 40.08 -26.42 10.80
C GLY A 271 39.33 -26.51 12.12
N VAL A 272 38.05 -26.14 12.10
CA VAL A 272 37.08 -26.29 13.21
C VAL A 272 36.35 -27.62 13.01
N CYS A 273 36.79 -28.68 13.68
CA CYS A 273 36.28 -30.03 13.45
C CYS A 273 35.80 -30.69 14.73
N PRO A 274 34.78 -31.58 14.66
CA PRO A 274 34.43 -32.44 15.77
C PRO A 274 35.62 -33.32 16.18
N ASP A 275 35.77 -33.59 17.48
CA ASP A 275 36.93 -34.34 17.98
C ASP A 275 36.99 -35.76 17.44
N SER A 276 35.82 -36.37 17.22
CA SER A 276 35.65 -37.67 16.58
C SER A 276 36.27 -37.77 15.18
N MET A 277 36.46 -36.64 14.49
CA MET A 277 37.10 -36.61 13.16
C MET A 277 38.62 -36.72 13.22
N TYR A 278 39.28 -36.26 14.29
CA TYR A 278 40.74 -36.24 14.37
C TYR A 278 41.37 -37.61 14.71
N GLU A 279 40.67 -38.49 15.42
CA GLU A 279 41.16 -39.83 15.82
C GLU A 279 40.88 -40.91 14.75
N GLY A 280 39.90 -40.68 13.86
CA GLY A 280 39.44 -41.66 12.88
C GLY A 280 38.60 -42.79 13.49
N LEU A 281 37.90 -43.55 12.63
CA LEU A 281 36.89 -44.57 12.97
C LEU A 281 37.32 -45.74 13.89
N ASN A 282 38.58 -45.79 14.35
CA ASN A 282 39.15 -46.91 15.10
C ASN A 282 39.34 -46.66 16.60
N ALA A 283 39.05 -45.45 17.10
CA ALA A 283 38.95 -45.19 18.54
C ALA A 283 37.49 -45.38 18.99
N ALA A 284 37.25 -45.83 20.21
CA ALA A 284 35.91 -45.92 20.75
C ALA A 284 35.28 -44.51 20.76
N ASN A 285 34.37 -44.23 19.80
CA ASN A 285 33.72 -42.93 19.55
C ASN A 285 33.17 -42.24 20.82
N THR A 286 32.96 -42.98 21.91
CA THR A 286 32.40 -42.50 23.17
C THR A 286 33.38 -41.82 24.13
N LEU A 287 34.69 -41.92 23.94
CA LEU A 287 35.68 -41.33 24.87
C LEU A 287 36.19 -39.95 24.45
N VAL A 288 35.94 -39.54 23.20
CA VAL A 288 36.52 -38.33 22.59
C VAL A 288 35.50 -37.20 22.46
N ASN A 289 34.21 -37.52 22.31
CA ASN A 289 33.14 -36.52 22.51
C ASN A 289 32.69 -36.62 23.97
N ASN A 290 33.11 -35.68 24.80
CA ASN A 290 32.77 -35.64 26.22
C ASN A 290 31.61 -34.68 26.54
N SER A 291 31.02 -34.06 25.51
CA SER A 291 29.85 -33.21 25.63
C SER A 291 28.58 -34.05 25.54
N VAL A 292 27.83 -34.15 26.64
CA VAL A 292 26.60 -34.95 26.72
C VAL A 292 25.39 -34.04 26.70
N LEU A 293 24.60 -34.10 25.63
CA LEU A 293 23.32 -33.40 25.54
C LEU A 293 22.35 -33.88 26.64
N VAL A 294 21.80 -32.94 27.42
CA VAL A 294 20.82 -33.23 28.47
C VAL A 294 19.42 -32.79 28.05
N TYR A 295 19.29 -31.58 27.51
CA TYR A 295 18.00 -31.00 27.16
C TYR A 295 18.16 -29.92 26.09
N GLY A 296 17.19 -29.78 25.21
CA GLY A 296 17.16 -28.67 24.26
C GLY A 296 15.73 -28.31 23.88
N HIS A 297 15.47 -27.03 23.70
CA HIS A 297 14.21 -26.54 23.19
C HIS A 297 14.38 -25.23 22.43
N ARG A 298 13.40 -24.95 21.58
CA ARG A 298 13.23 -23.65 20.95
C ARG A 298 11.81 -23.16 21.21
N LYS A 299 11.69 -21.98 21.84
CA LYS A 299 10.42 -21.37 22.24
C LYS A 299 10.51 -19.86 22.11
N ASP A 300 9.46 -19.23 21.57
CA ASP A 300 9.37 -17.77 21.37
C ASP A 300 10.56 -17.17 20.61
N GLY A 301 11.12 -17.91 19.65
CA GLY A 301 12.30 -17.47 18.91
C GLY A 301 13.64 -17.62 19.64
N VAL A 302 13.63 -18.16 20.87
CA VAL A 302 14.82 -18.38 21.69
C VAL A 302 15.23 -19.85 21.64
N SER A 303 16.47 -20.10 21.24
CA SER A 303 17.13 -21.40 21.25
C SER A 303 17.81 -21.63 22.59
N PHE A 304 17.55 -22.78 23.21
CA PHE A 304 18.16 -23.19 24.46
C PHE A 304 18.69 -24.62 24.36
N VAL A 305 19.98 -24.84 24.65
CA VAL A 305 20.59 -26.17 24.70
C VAL A 305 21.38 -26.32 25.99
N ARG A 306 21.12 -27.39 26.72
CA ARG A 306 21.79 -27.81 27.95
C ARG A 306 22.60 -29.07 27.70
N TYR A 307 23.87 -29.03 28.06
CA TYR A 307 24.77 -30.16 27.97
C TYR A 307 25.69 -30.22 29.20
N GLN A 308 26.18 -31.41 29.49
CA GLN A 308 27.13 -31.66 30.57
C GLN A 308 28.50 -32.00 30.00
N ARG A 309 29.53 -31.59 30.74
CA ARG A 309 30.93 -31.82 30.37
C ARG A 309 31.78 -32.13 31.61
N PRO A 310 32.75 -33.07 31.55
CA PRO A 310 33.70 -33.27 32.63
C PRO A 310 34.66 -32.08 32.78
N LEU A 311 34.97 -31.72 34.02
CA LEU A 311 35.96 -30.68 34.33
C LEU A 311 37.38 -31.09 33.91
N ASN A 312 37.68 -32.38 33.92
CA ASN A 312 38.96 -32.91 33.49
C ASN A 312 38.72 -34.18 32.66
N SER A 313 38.92 -34.07 31.35
CA SER A 313 38.74 -35.16 30.39
C SER A 313 39.92 -36.14 30.42
N ASP A 314 39.64 -37.38 30.02
CA ASP A 314 40.66 -38.42 29.81
C ASP A 314 41.45 -38.16 28.50
N ASP A 315 40.84 -37.50 27.51
CA ASP A 315 41.53 -37.01 26.33
C ASP A 315 42.27 -35.71 26.69
N LYS A 316 43.60 -35.71 26.49
CA LYS A 316 44.49 -34.57 26.77
C LYS A 316 45.02 -33.90 25.51
N LYS A 317 44.63 -34.40 24.35
CA LYS A 317 45.13 -33.97 23.04
C LYS A 317 44.25 -32.89 22.44
N PHE A 318 42.94 -33.00 22.66
CA PHE A 318 41.93 -32.04 22.19
C PHE A 318 41.23 -31.35 23.39
N ASP A 319 41.06 -32.12 24.48
CA ASP A 319 40.88 -31.77 25.89
C ASP A 319 41.66 -30.59 26.52
N LEU A 320 41.00 -29.48 26.88
CA LEU A 320 41.50 -28.54 27.88
C LEU A 320 40.90 -28.79 29.28
N PRO A 321 41.71 -28.94 30.35
CA PRO A 321 41.21 -29.10 31.71
C PRO A 321 40.61 -27.79 32.24
N VAL A 322 39.43 -27.87 32.84
CA VAL A 322 38.72 -26.77 33.48
C VAL A 322 39.02 -26.76 34.97
N ASN A 323 39.82 -25.79 35.43
CA ASN A 323 40.02 -25.58 36.86
C ASN A 323 38.96 -24.61 37.40
N PRO A 324 38.02 -25.06 38.26
CA PRO A 324 36.91 -24.22 38.68
C PRO A 324 37.30 -22.96 39.46
N LEU A 325 38.47 -22.95 40.11
CA LEU A 325 38.92 -21.84 40.97
C LEU A 325 39.75 -20.79 40.21
N ASP A 326 40.20 -21.10 39.00
CA ASP A 326 41.06 -20.21 38.23
C ASP A 326 40.23 -19.31 37.30
N ASN A 327 40.77 -18.12 37.05
CA ASN A 327 40.27 -17.23 36.01
C ASN A 327 40.68 -17.75 34.63
N MET A 328 39.75 -18.43 33.94
CA MET A 328 40.00 -19.00 32.61
C MET A 328 39.45 -18.09 31.51
N THR A 329 40.09 -18.08 30.34
CA THR A 329 39.54 -17.37 29.17
C THR A 329 38.60 -18.30 28.42
N VAL A 330 37.35 -17.89 28.26
CA VAL A 330 36.34 -18.59 27.47
C VAL A 330 36.06 -17.83 26.17
N ILE A 331 35.73 -18.58 25.13
CA ILE A 331 35.34 -18.09 23.81
C ILE A 331 33.93 -18.52 23.49
N TRP A 332 33.25 -17.74 22.67
CA TRP A 332 31.91 -18.04 22.21
C TRP A 332 31.69 -17.50 20.81
N ALA A 333 30.78 -18.15 20.08
CA ALA A 333 30.40 -17.74 18.74
C ALA A 333 28.97 -18.18 18.43
N MET A 334 28.34 -17.48 17.50
CA MET A 334 27.05 -17.83 16.92
C MET A 334 27.05 -17.49 15.44
N GLY A 335 26.48 -18.35 14.62
CA GLY A 335 26.36 -18.13 13.19
C GLY A 335 25.70 -19.27 12.45
N LEU A 336 25.78 -19.28 11.12
CA LEU A 336 25.08 -20.26 10.29
C LEU A 336 25.68 -21.66 10.46
N LEU A 337 24.78 -22.63 10.54
CA LEU A 337 25.09 -24.04 10.64
C LEU A 337 24.88 -24.73 9.29
N LYS A 338 25.89 -25.44 8.82
CA LYS A 338 25.83 -26.24 7.59
C LYS A 338 25.32 -27.65 7.90
N PRO A 339 24.23 -28.12 7.28
CA PRO A 339 23.74 -29.48 7.48
C PRO A 339 24.70 -30.52 6.88
N PRO A 340 24.64 -31.78 7.36
CA PRO A 340 25.49 -32.85 6.88
C PRO A 340 25.23 -33.16 5.39
N ASP A 341 26.31 -33.40 4.64
CA ASP A 341 26.28 -33.75 3.22
C ASP A 341 27.03 -35.06 2.93
N SER A 342 27.10 -35.46 1.65
CA SER A 342 27.76 -36.72 1.25
C SER A 342 29.27 -36.75 1.54
N LEU A 343 29.90 -35.60 1.82
CA LEU A 343 31.32 -35.45 2.12
C LEU A 343 31.57 -35.23 3.62
N HIS A 344 30.62 -34.63 4.34
CA HIS A 344 30.71 -34.26 5.75
C HIS A 344 29.47 -34.77 6.51
N PRO A 345 29.56 -35.87 7.27
CA PRO A 345 28.40 -36.45 7.96
C PRO A 345 28.01 -35.73 9.26
N TYR A 346 28.58 -34.56 9.54
CA TYR A 346 28.37 -33.78 10.76
C TYR A 346 27.82 -32.38 10.42
N TYR A 347 27.09 -31.80 11.37
CA TYR A 347 26.72 -30.39 11.33
C TYR A 347 27.97 -29.54 11.58
N LEU A 348 28.29 -28.62 10.66
CA LEU A 348 29.53 -27.84 10.73
C LEU A 348 29.25 -26.34 10.84
N PRO A 349 29.97 -25.62 11.72
CA PRO A 349 29.99 -24.15 11.70
C PRO A 349 30.50 -23.61 10.35
N GLU A 350 29.71 -22.78 9.66
CA GLU A 350 30.12 -22.15 8.40
C GLU A 350 30.93 -20.87 8.68
N ASN A 351 30.29 -19.88 9.31
CA ASN A 351 30.94 -18.67 9.79
C ASN A 351 30.13 -18.08 10.96
N HIS A 352 30.79 -17.32 11.83
CA HIS A 352 30.16 -16.64 12.97
C HIS A 352 29.92 -15.14 12.74
N GLY A 353 30.11 -14.64 11.50
CA GLY A 353 29.98 -13.21 11.17
C GLY A 353 30.63 -12.28 12.23
N GLU A 354 29.86 -11.31 12.71
CA GLU A 354 30.25 -10.37 13.78
C GLU A 354 29.87 -10.86 15.20
N THR A 355 29.20 -12.01 15.35
CA THR A 355 28.67 -12.52 16.63
C THR A 355 29.62 -13.51 17.29
N TYR A 356 30.76 -13.02 17.76
CA TYR A 356 31.75 -13.79 18.52
C TYR A 356 32.45 -12.92 19.57
N GLY A 357 33.07 -13.57 20.55
CA GLY A 357 33.82 -12.87 21.58
C GLY A 357 34.60 -13.79 22.51
N TYR A 358 35.29 -13.17 23.46
CA TYR A 358 35.97 -13.88 24.54
C TYR A 358 35.87 -13.07 25.83
N LEU A 359 35.86 -13.76 26.96
CA LEU A 359 35.87 -13.13 28.30
C LEU A 359 36.61 -14.00 29.29
N THR A 360 36.98 -13.42 30.43
CA THR A 360 37.55 -14.18 31.55
C THR A 360 36.43 -14.59 32.49
N LEU A 361 36.36 -15.89 32.79
CA LEU A 361 35.33 -16.51 33.62
C LEU A 361 35.99 -17.33 34.74
N ASN A 362 35.52 -17.11 35.96
CA ASN A 362 35.74 -18.01 37.09
C ASN A 362 34.45 -18.79 37.31
N VAL A 363 34.50 -20.11 37.12
CA VAL A 363 33.30 -20.96 37.12
C VAL A 363 32.73 -21.14 38.53
N SER A 364 33.57 -21.04 39.57
CA SER A 364 33.14 -21.15 40.97
C SER A 364 32.47 -19.88 41.51
N ASP A 365 32.61 -18.75 40.82
CA ASP A 365 32.00 -17.51 41.28
C ASP A 365 30.48 -17.53 41.06
N HIS A 366 29.74 -17.10 42.08
CA HIS A 366 28.29 -16.90 41.95
C HIS A 366 28.00 -15.59 41.21
N VAL A 367 27.58 -15.71 39.95
CA VAL A 367 27.28 -14.57 39.06
C VAL A 367 25.93 -14.79 38.40
N ASN A 368 25.06 -13.78 38.42
CA ASN A 368 23.79 -13.82 37.68
C ASN A 368 23.52 -12.46 37.02
N ASP A 369 24.15 -12.24 35.87
CA ASP A 369 24.00 -11.02 35.07
C ASP A 369 22.76 -11.06 34.14
N CYS A 370 22.13 -12.23 34.02
CA CYS A 370 21.03 -12.48 33.09
C CYS A 370 19.69 -12.08 33.72
N LEU A 371 19.48 -10.77 33.84
CA LEU A 371 18.26 -10.22 34.40
C LEU A 371 17.10 -10.26 33.39
N GLY A 372 16.06 -11.02 33.71
CA GLY A 372 14.86 -11.08 32.88
C GLY A 372 14.94 -12.05 31.70
N PRO A 373 13.79 -12.28 31.05
CA PRO A 373 13.71 -13.11 29.86
C PRO A 373 14.50 -12.50 28.68
N LEU A 374 14.90 -13.35 27.75
CA LEU A 374 15.44 -12.93 26.47
C LEU A 374 14.27 -12.72 25.50
N ASP A 375 14.27 -11.62 24.73
CA ASP A 375 13.18 -11.28 23.81
C ASP A 375 13.71 -11.31 22.38
N ALA A 376 13.22 -12.25 21.58
CA ALA A 376 13.56 -12.35 20.16
C ALA A 376 12.68 -11.40 19.32
N GLU A 377 13.26 -10.81 18.28
CA GLU A 377 12.50 -9.97 17.33
C GLU A 377 11.47 -10.80 16.55
N ASP A 378 11.86 -12.00 16.13
CA ASP A 378 10.98 -13.00 15.51
C ASP A 378 10.67 -14.11 16.52
N LYS A 379 9.39 -14.27 16.85
CA LYS A 379 8.87 -15.25 17.80
C LYS A 379 8.10 -16.38 17.12
N ASP A 380 7.90 -16.30 15.79
CA ASP A 380 7.17 -17.34 15.06
C ASP A 380 8.16 -18.48 14.75
N ASP A 381 8.18 -19.49 15.62
CA ASP A 381 8.99 -20.71 15.42
C ASP A 381 8.39 -21.66 14.35
N GLN A 382 7.19 -21.34 13.86
CA GLN A 382 6.46 -22.15 12.89
C GLN A 382 6.93 -21.87 11.47
N ASP A 383 6.96 -22.93 10.67
CA ASP A 383 7.22 -22.83 9.24
C ASP A 383 6.25 -21.88 8.52
N LEU A 384 6.77 -21.11 7.56
CA LEU A 384 5.98 -20.28 6.65
C LEU A 384 5.72 -21.00 5.32
N ILE A 385 4.45 -21.14 4.95
CA ILE A 385 4.04 -21.64 3.62
C ILE A 385 3.35 -20.52 2.86
N THR A 386 3.89 -20.13 1.71
CA THR A 386 3.21 -19.21 0.78
C THR A 386 2.32 -20.00 -0.17
N ALA A 387 1.03 -19.67 -0.20
CA ALA A 387 0.05 -20.35 -1.04
C ALA A 387 0.20 -19.92 -2.50
N ASP A 388 0.28 -20.90 -3.41
CA ASP A 388 0.31 -20.69 -4.86
C ASP A 388 -1.07 -21.00 -5.46
N ARG A 389 -1.48 -20.22 -6.47
CA ARG A 389 -2.70 -20.43 -7.28
C ARG A 389 -2.80 -21.84 -7.87
N ASN A 390 -1.67 -22.44 -8.23
CA ASN A 390 -1.63 -23.71 -8.97
C ASN A 390 -1.37 -24.93 -8.09
N ALA A 391 -0.83 -24.75 -6.87
CA ALA A 391 -0.47 -25.84 -5.99
C ALA A 391 -1.49 -25.99 -4.84
N PRO A 392 -2.17 -27.14 -4.71
CA PRO A 392 -3.08 -27.35 -3.60
C PRO A 392 -2.32 -27.55 -2.28
N LEU A 393 -2.78 -26.91 -1.22
CA LEU A 393 -2.32 -27.14 0.15
C LEU A 393 -2.97 -28.42 0.68
N VAL A 394 -2.16 -29.43 0.99
CA VAL A 394 -2.64 -30.71 1.50
C VAL A 394 -2.82 -30.61 3.01
N VAL A 395 -4.06 -30.74 3.48
CA VAL A 395 -4.43 -30.65 4.90
C VAL A 395 -4.61 -32.06 5.45
N THR A 396 -3.77 -32.43 6.41
CA THR A 396 -3.79 -33.72 7.11
C THR A 396 -3.81 -33.51 8.62
N VAL A 397 -3.86 -34.57 9.41
CA VAL A 397 -3.85 -34.52 10.88
C VAL A 397 -2.76 -35.42 11.41
N GLY A 398 -2.08 -34.97 12.46
CA GLY A 398 -1.00 -35.70 13.14
C GLY A 398 -0.95 -35.37 14.63
N PRO A 399 -0.10 -36.07 15.41
CA PRO A 399 0.10 -35.74 16.83
C PRO A 399 0.65 -34.33 17.00
N ALA A 400 0.28 -33.67 18.10
CA ALA A 400 0.83 -32.36 18.45
C ALA A 400 2.17 -32.54 19.18
N VAL A 401 3.25 -32.04 18.59
CA VAL A 401 4.60 -32.17 19.13
C VAL A 401 5.17 -30.79 19.45
N TYR A 402 5.08 -29.86 18.49
CA TYR A 402 5.61 -28.49 18.59
C TYR A 402 4.50 -27.44 18.39
N TYR A 403 3.27 -27.76 18.81
CA TYR A 403 2.14 -26.86 18.64
C TYR A 403 2.37 -25.49 19.33
N PRO A 404 2.21 -24.36 18.61
CA PRO A 404 2.67 -23.04 19.05
C PRO A 404 1.77 -22.37 20.11
N ASN A 405 0.66 -22.97 20.51
CA ASN A 405 -0.21 -22.45 21.57
C ASN A 405 -0.62 -23.56 22.57
N PRO A 406 0.25 -23.90 23.53
CA PRO A 406 -0.08 -24.83 24.61
C PRO A 406 -1.25 -24.32 25.49
N PRO A 407 -2.02 -25.21 26.15
CA PRO A 407 -1.97 -26.66 26.03
C PRO A 407 -2.47 -27.09 24.65
N ASN A 408 -1.92 -28.19 24.15
CA ASN A 408 -2.24 -28.73 22.83
C ASN A 408 -3.20 -29.92 22.92
N PRO A 409 -4.10 -30.09 21.94
CA PRO A 409 -4.91 -31.30 21.83
C PRO A 409 -4.04 -32.50 21.43
N SER A 410 -4.62 -33.71 21.48
CA SER A 410 -3.92 -34.94 21.09
C SER A 410 -3.47 -34.98 19.63
N LYS A 411 -4.18 -34.24 18.76
CA LYS A 411 -3.90 -34.16 17.32
C LYS A 411 -4.13 -32.74 16.83
N VAL A 412 -3.31 -32.29 15.88
CA VAL A 412 -3.37 -30.97 15.23
C VAL A 412 -3.33 -31.11 13.71
N ILE A 413 -3.66 -30.02 13.02
CA ILE A 413 -3.65 -29.91 11.57
C ILE A 413 -2.21 -29.76 11.08
N TYR A 414 -1.87 -30.58 10.09
CA TYR A 414 -0.63 -30.50 9.33
C TYR A 414 -0.96 -30.00 7.93
N ILE A 415 -0.15 -29.08 7.40
CA ILE A 415 -0.28 -28.60 6.03
C ILE A 415 1.01 -28.88 5.29
N ASN A 416 0.93 -29.61 4.18
CA ASN A 416 2.10 -30.08 3.43
C ASN A 416 3.14 -30.78 4.32
N LYS A 417 2.67 -31.61 5.27
CA LYS A 417 3.47 -32.35 6.27
C LYS A 417 4.15 -31.49 7.35
N LYS A 418 3.90 -30.19 7.40
CA LYS A 418 4.39 -29.31 8.47
C LYS A 418 3.31 -29.14 9.54
N GLU A 419 3.69 -29.21 10.81
CA GLU A 419 2.77 -29.05 11.95
C GLU A 419 2.33 -27.59 12.07
N ALA A 420 1.02 -27.34 11.99
CA ALA A 420 0.40 -26.02 12.21
C ALA A 420 1.20 -24.80 11.67
N PRO A 421 1.65 -24.79 10.38
CA PRO A 421 2.49 -23.72 9.82
C PRO A 421 1.74 -22.39 9.71
N VAL A 422 2.47 -21.28 9.65
CA VAL A 422 1.89 -20.00 9.23
C VAL A 422 1.65 -20.03 7.72
N LEU A 423 0.44 -19.72 7.29
CA LEU A 423 0.12 -19.61 5.86
C LEU A 423 0.20 -18.15 5.42
N ARG A 424 0.84 -17.87 4.28
CA ARG A 424 0.74 -16.58 3.60
C ARG A 424 -0.11 -16.73 2.36
N VAL A 425 -1.21 -15.97 2.30
CA VAL A 425 -2.16 -16.00 1.18
C VAL A 425 -2.36 -14.60 0.63
N GLU A 426 -2.61 -14.49 -0.68
CA GLU A 426 -2.79 -13.21 -1.35
C GLU A 426 -4.27 -12.93 -1.62
N ARG A 427 -4.76 -11.72 -1.33
CA ARG A 427 -6.13 -11.29 -1.66
C ARG A 427 -6.36 -11.32 -3.16
N GLY A 428 -7.53 -11.82 -3.57
CA GLY A 428 -7.90 -12.02 -4.97
C GLY A 428 -7.31 -13.29 -5.62
N VAL A 429 -6.34 -13.95 -4.99
CA VAL A 429 -5.76 -15.20 -5.50
C VAL A 429 -6.51 -16.39 -4.91
N PRO A 430 -7.15 -17.25 -5.73
CA PRO A 430 -7.83 -18.43 -5.23
C PRO A 430 -6.81 -19.48 -4.76
N VAL A 431 -6.91 -19.86 -3.48
CA VAL A 431 -6.16 -20.92 -2.83
C VAL A 431 -6.98 -22.20 -2.79
N LYS A 432 -6.35 -23.34 -3.04
CA LYS A 432 -6.99 -24.66 -2.98
C LYS A 432 -6.48 -25.44 -1.78
N PHE A 433 -7.38 -25.88 -0.91
CA PHE A 433 -7.09 -26.81 0.17
C PHE A 433 -7.60 -28.20 -0.21
N SER A 434 -6.72 -29.21 -0.16
CA SER A 434 -7.07 -30.62 -0.32
C SER A 434 -7.13 -31.25 1.08
N ILE A 435 -8.34 -31.41 1.60
CA ILE A 435 -8.60 -31.84 2.97
C ILE A 435 -8.64 -33.37 3.03
N GLN A 436 -7.73 -33.94 3.81
CA GLN A 436 -7.46 -35.36 4.02
C GLN A 436 -7.30 -35.66 5.52
N ALA A 437 -8.04 -34.93 6.35
CA ALA A 437 -7.89 -34.86 7.79
C ALA A 437 -8.70 -35.93 8.57
N GLY A 438 -9.63 -36.62 7.93
CA GLY A 438 -10.60 -37.51 8.58
C GLY A 438 -11.99 -36.90 8.68
N HIS A 439 -12.92 -37.65 9.26
CA HIS A 439 -14.31 -37.23 9.53
C HIS A 439 -14.47 -36.52 10.88
N ASP A 440 -13.49 -36.69 11.77
CA ASP A 440 -13.40 -36.06 13.08
C ASP A 440 -12.77 -34.66 13.02
N VAL A 441 -12.39 -34.18 11.83
CA VAL A 441 -11.75 -32.88 11.63
C VAL A 441 -12.33 -32.18 10.41
N ALA A 442 -13.17 -31.17 10.66
CA ALA A 442 -13.73 -30.30 9.63
C ALA A 442 -12.95 -28.99 9.55
N PHE A 443 -12.30 -28.74 8.42
CA PHE A 443 -11.40 -27.59 8.21
C PHE A 443 -12.19 -26.31 7.89
N TYR A 444 -11.79 -25.19 8.48
CA TYR A 444 -12.35 -23.89 8.14
C TYR A 444 -11.37 -22.76 8.46
N VAL A 445 -11.60 -21.62 7.82
CA VAL A 445 -10.88 -20.36 8.05
C VAL A 445 -11.79 -19.42 8.82
N THR A 446 -11.32 -18.91 9.96
CA THR A 446 -12.10 -18.14 10.93
C THR A 446 -11.34 -16.94 11.47
N SER A 447 -12.06 -15.99 12.08
CA SER A 447 -11.49 -14.89 12.86
C SER A 447 -11.05 -15.30 14.27
N ASP A 448 -11.50 -16.46 14.77
CA ASP A 448 -11.20 -16.92 16.12
C ASP A 448 -9.88 -17.72 16.20
N PRO A 449 -8.95 -17.38 17.13
CA PRO A 449 -7.66 -18.04 17.23
C PRO A 449 -7.72 -19.49 17.76
N LEU A 450 -8.80 -19.89 18.44
CA LEU A 450 -8.92 -21.22 19.06
C LEU A 450 -9.73 -22.18 18.21
N GLY A 451 -10.72 -21.69 17.49
CA GLY A 451 -11.66 -22.51 16.74
C GLY A 451 -12.59 -23.33 17.64
N GLY A 452 -12.92 -24.56 17.22
CA GLY A 452 -13.84 -25.45 17.94
C GLY A 452 -15.27 -24.91 18.07
N ASN A 453 -15.76 -24.17 17.09
CA ASN A 453 -17.06 -23.51 17.07
C ASN A 453 -17.20 -22.48 18.21
N ALA A 454 -16.80 -21.24 17.94
CA ALA A 454 -16.71 -20.17 18.93
C ALA A 454 -18.04 -19.89 19.66
N THR A 455 -19.17 -20.19 19.01
CA THR A 455 -20.52 -20.06 19.59
C THR A 455 -20.70 -20.89 20.85
N LEU A 456 -20.04 -22.05 20.97
CA LEU A 456 -20.08 -22.90 22.17
C LEU A 456 -19.40 -22.24 23.37
N ARG A 457 -18.46 -21.32 23.12
CA ARG A 457 -17.74 -20.53 24.13
C ARG A 457 -18.37 -19.15 24.39
N ASN A 458 -19.60 -18.91 23.93
CA ASN A 458 -20.26 -17.59 23.99
C ASN A 458 -19.43 -16.48 23.29
N LYS A 459 -18.71 -16.82 22.22
CA LYS A 459 -17.94 -15.89 21.39
C LYS A 459 -18.52 -15.86 19.98
N SER A 460 -18.40 -14.71 19.32
CA SER A 460 -18.75 -14.54 17.91
C SER A 460 -17.52 -14.76 17.03
N GLU A 461 -17.68 -15.49 15.94
CA GLU A 461 -16.64 -15.64 14.92
C GLU A 461 -17.18 -15.35 13.52
N THR A 462 -16.29 -14.96 12.62
CA THR A 462 -16.57 -14.83 11.18
C THR A 462 -15.86 -15.96 10.45
N ILE A 463 -16.63 -16.76 9.70
CA ILE A 463 -16.09 -17.84 8.88
C ILE A 463 -15.83 -17.29 7.47
N TYR A 464 -14.58 -17.34 7.02
CA TYR A 464 -14.16 -16.88 5.69
C TYR A 464 -14.20 -17.99 4.65
N ALA A 465 -13.99 -19.25 5.05
CA ALA A 465 -14.07 -20.41 4.17
C ALA A 465 -14.24 -21.71 4.97
N GLY A 466 -14.74 -22.75 4.30
CA GLY A 466 -14.92 -24.08 4.89
C GLY A 466 -16.14 -24.15 5.82
N GLY A 467 -16.10 -25.06 6.80
CA GLY A 467 -17.17 -25.26 7.77
C GLY A 467 -17.37 -26.74 8.10
N PRO A 468 -18.50 -27.11 8.76
CA PRO A 468 -18.74 -28.49 9.21
C PRO A 468 -18.71 -29.55 8.11
N ALA A 469 -18.98 -29.19 6.86
CA ALA A 469 -18.98 -30.09 5.70
C ALA A 469 -17.61 -30.23 5.02
N ALA A 470 -16.60 -29.48 5.47
CA ALA A 470 -15.25 -29.51 4.91
C ALA A 470 -14.39 -30.59 5.59
N GLU A 471 -14.88 -31.82 5.54
CA GLU A 471 -14.23 -33.05 6.01
C GLU A 471 -13.83 -33.93 4.80
N GLY A 472 -12.73 -34.68 4.92
CA GLY A 472 -12.23 -35.49 3.80
C GLY A 472 -11.17 -36.48 4.24
N VAL A 473 -11.03 -37.58 3.49
CA VAL A 473 -10.09 -38.67 3.78
C VAL A 473 -9.06 -38.81 2.66
N PRO A 474 -7.87 -39.41 2.89
CA PRO A 474 -6.86 -39.58 1.84
C PRO A 474 -7.37 -40.30 0.57
N ALA A 475 -8.31 -41.24 0.72
CA ALA A 475 -8.90 -41.96 -0.42
C ALA A 475 -9.90 -41.11 -1.24
N SER A 476 -10.47 -40.06 -0.63
CA SER A 476 -11.45 -39.16 -1.26
C SER A 476 -11.31 -37.77 -0.62
N PRO A 477 -10.27 -37.00 -1.01
CA PRO A 477 -10.02 -35.68 -0.46
C PRO A 477 -11.16 -34.70 -0.78
N MET A 478 -11.54 -33.88 0.20
CA MET A 478 -12.45 -32.76 -0.04
C MET A 478 -11.66 -31.54 -0.50
N VAL A 479 -12.08 -30.92 -1.61
CA VAL A 479 -11.39 -29.73 -2.15
C VAL A 479 -12.17 -28.49 -1.76
N LEU A 480 -11.53 -27.63 -0.96
CA LEU A 480 -12.05 -26.31 -0.59
C LEU A 480 -11.27 -25.23 -1.36
N ASN A 481 -11.99 -24.43 -2.15
CA ASN A 481 -11.42 -23.27 -2.82
C ASN A 481 -11.79 -22.01 -2.04
N TRP A 482 -10.79 -21.19 -1.72
CA TRP A 482 -10.99 -19.92 -1.03
C TRP A 482 -10.15 -18.84 -1.69
N ALA A 483 -10.80 -17.75 -2.09
CA ALA A 483 -10.10 -16.54 -2.52
C ALA A 483 -10.34 -15.48 -1.42
N PRO A 484 -9.29 -15.10 -0.64
CA PRO A 484 -9.43 -14.02 0.32
C PRO A 484 -9.87 -12.76 -0.42
N ASP A 485 -10.93 -12.11 0.05
CA ASP A 485 -11.43 -10.88 -0.54
C ASP A 485 -10.92 -9.66 0.22
N ARG A 486 -11.37 -8.47 -0.18
CA ARG A 486 -11.04 -7.20 0.48
C ARG A 486 -11.56 -7.09 1.93
N ASN A 487 -12.51 -7.93 2.32
CA ASN A 487 -13.10 -7.94 3.66
C ASN A 487 -12.32 -8.84 4.63
N THR A 488 -11.51 -9.77 4.10
CA THR A 488 -10.65 -10.61 4.91
C THR A 488 -9.57 -9.75 5.61
N PRO A 489 -9.47 -9.77 6.95
CA PRO A 489 -8.41 -9.08 7.70
C PRO A 489 -7.01 -9.56 7.33
N ASP A 490 -5.97 -8.77 7.65
CA ASP A 490 -4.57 -9.12 7.38
C ASP A 490 -4.11 -10.38 8.16
N GLN A 491 -4.83 -10.74 9.23
CA GLN A 491 -4.60 -11.97 9.96
C GLN A 491 -5.94 -12.66 10.24
N VAL A 492 -6.02 -13.92 9.82
CA VAL A 492 -7.11 -14.86 10.15
C VAL A 492 -6.49 -16.18 10.61
N TYR A 493 -7.32 -17.17 10.96
CA TYR A 493 -6.84 -18.45 11.47
C TYR A 493 -7.48 -19.59 10.69
N TYR A 494 -6.77 -20.71 10.54
CA TYR A 494 -7.38 -21.96 10.12
C TYR A 494 -7.48 -22.88 11.32
N GLN A 495 -8.63 -23.53 11.49
CA GLN A 495 -8.91 -24.36 12.65
C GLN A 495 -9.76 -25.57 12.27
N SER A 496 -10.04 -26.43 13.26
CA SER A 496 -11.11 -27.43 13.19
C SER A 496 -12.39 -26.90 13.79
N VAL A 497 -13.53 -27.19 13.18
CA VAL A 497 -14.84 -26.81 13.73
C VAL A 497 -15.19 -27.65 14.97
N PHE A 498 -14.69 -28.89 15.05
CA PHE A 498 -15.09 -29.83 16.09
C PHE A 498 -14.20 -29.78 17.35
N THR A 499 -12.95 -29.38 17.19
CA THR A 499 -11.96 -29.38 18.27
C THR A 499 -11.19 -28.06 18.27
N GLU A 500 -11.00 -27.50 19.45
CA GLU A 500 -10.23 -26.28 19.66
C GLU A 500 -8.72 -26.52 19.48
N LYS A 501 -8.00 -25.46 19.14
CA LYS A 501 -6.53 -25.37 19.10
C LYS A 501 -5.88 -26.42 18.19
N MET A 502 -6.47 -26.66 17.00
CA MET A 502 -5.94 -27.63 16.03
C MET A 502 -5.08 -26.99 14.94
N GLY A 503 -5.25 -25.72 14.62
CA GLY A 503 -4.52 -25.01 13.57
C GLY A 503 -3.91 -23.71 14.06
N TRP A 504 -3.52 -22.84 13.12
CA TRP A 504 -2.73 -21.64 13.40
C TRP A 504 -3.12 -20.45 12.52
N LYS A 505 -2.17 -19.55 12.28
CA LYS A 505 -2.37 -18.24 11.63
C LYS A 505 -2.33 -18.35 10.11
N ILE A 506 -3.13 -17.52 9.45
CA ILE A 506 -3.01 -17.13 8.05
C ILE A 506 -2.73 -15.64 7.98
N GLN A 507 -1.58 -15.27 7.42
CA GLN A 507 -1.24 -13.92 7.01
C GLN A 507 -1.83 -13.65 5.63
N VAL A 508 -2.76 -12.70 5.55
CA VAL A 508 -3.41 -12.28 4.32
C VAL A 508 -2.74 -11.02 3.82
N VAL A 509 -1.99 -11.14 2.74
CA VAL A 509 -1.31 -10.03 2.07
C VAL A 509 -2.14 -9.58 0.87
N ASP A 510 -1.98 -8.34 0.45
CA ASP A 510 -2.66 -7.86 -0.75
C ASP A 510 -2.00 -8.47 -1.98
N GLY A 511 -2.78 -9.15 -2.84
CA GLY A 511 -2.36 -9.42 -4.21
C GLY A 511 -2.30 -8.10 -4.98
N GLY A 512 -1.63 -8.06 -6.13
CA GLY A 512 -1.62 -6.86 -6.97
C GLY A 512 -3.05 -6.37 -7.23
N LEU A 513 -3.29 -5.05 -7.23
CA LEU A 513 -4.63 -4.45 -7.42
C LEU A 513 -5.37 -4.98 -8.66
N SER A 514 -4.64 -5.47 -9.66
CA SER A 514 -5.19 -6.14 -10.85
C SER A 514 -5.94 -7.43 -10.57
N ASP A 515 -5.58 -8.19 -9.53
CA ASP A 515 -6.26 -9.43 -9.15
C ASP A 515 -7.49 -9.17 -8.26
N MET A 516 -7.55 -8.01 -7.58
CA MET A 516 -8.65 -7.62 -6.68
C MET A 516 -9.80 -6.89 -7.39
N TYR A 517 -9.55 -6.22 -8.51
CA TYR A 517 -10.52 -5.40 -9.23
C TYR A 517 -10.73 -5.89 -10.66
N ASN A 518 -11.98 -5.89 -11.13
CA ASN A 518 -12.33 -6.44 -12.44
C ASN A 518 -11.81 -5.57 -13.61
N ASN A 519 -11.70 -4.26 -13.41
CA ASN A 519 -11.30 -3.31 -14.44
C ASN A 519 -10.19 -2.40 -13.92
N SER A 520 -9.31 -1.99 -14.83
CA SER A 520 -8.27 -1.01 -14.55
C SER A 520 -8.06 -0.09 -15.76
N VAL A 521 -7.63 1.13 -15.49
CA VAL A 521 -7.21 2.07 -16.51
C VAL A 521 -6.15 3.01 -16.00
N VAL A 522 -5.22 3.37 -16.87
CA VAL A 522 -4.19 4.36 -16.59
C VAL A 522 -4.76 5.74 -16.92
N LEU A 523 -4.70 6.67 -15.97
CA LEU A 523 -5.17 8.05 -16.15
C LEU A 523 -4.13 8.91 -16.90
N ASP A 524 -4.50 10.15 -17.22
CA ASP A 524 -3.68 11.10 -18.01
C ASP A 524 -2.23 11.19 -17.47
N ASP A 525 -1.27 11.33 -18.39
CA ASP A 525 0.18 11.31 -18.15
C ASP A 525 0.77 10.02 -17.54
N GLN A 526 0.00 8.94 -17.47
CA GLN A 526 0.43 7.63 -16.96
C GLN A 526 0.98 7.65 -15.53
N GLN A 527 0.52 8.58 -14.69
CA GLN A 527 1.03 8.72 -13.31
C GLN A 527 0.12 8.12 -12.25
N VAL A 528 -1.13 7.81 -12.58
CA VAL A 528 -2.09 7.20 -11.65
C VAL A 528 -2.86 6.11 -12.38
N THR A 529 -2.91 4.92 -11.78
CA THR A 529 -3.72 3.80 -12.26
C THR A 529 -4.97 3.69 -11.40
N LEU A 530 -6.13 3.73 -12.04
CA LEU A 530 -7.44 3.59 -11.40
C LEU A 530 -7.99 2.19 -11.65
N PHE A 531 -8.46 1.55 -10.60
CA PHE A 531 -9.08 0.23 -10.59
C PHE A 531 -10.51 0.35 -10.09
N TRP A 532 -11.43 -0.44 -10.64
CA TRP A 532 -12.79 -0.46 -10.14
C TRP A 532 -13.52 -1.79 -10.37
N THR A 533 -14.48 -2.04 -9.48
CA THR A 533 -15.44 -3.13 -9.59
C THR A 533 -16.84 -2.55 -9.38
N LEU A 534 -17.71 -2.75 -10.38
CA LEU A 534 -19.10 -2.29 -10.35
C LEU A 534 -20.00 -3.39 -9.76
N SER A 535 -20.84 -3.03 -8.80
CA SER A 535 -21.92 -3.86 -8.26
C SER A 535 -23.27 -3.24 -8.62
N GLU A 536 -24.39 -3.89 -8.24
CA GLU A 536 -25.74 -3.42 -8.62
C GLU A 536 -26.04 -1.99 -8.14
N ASN A 537 -25.71 -1.66 -6.87
CA ASN A 537 -26.01 -0.35 -6.25
C ASN A 537 -24.77 0.40 -5.74
N SER A 538 -23.57 -0.14 -5.89
CA SER A 538 -22.33 0.43 -5.37
C SER A 538 -21.16 0.25 -6.34
N ILE A 539 -20.13 1.05 -6.15
CA ILE A 539 -18.87 0.93 -6.88
C ILE A 539 -17.71 0.99 -5.91
N SER A 540 -16.76 0.07 -6.10
CA SER A 540 -15.49 0.04 -5.39
C SER A 540 -14.40 0.59 -6.29
N PHE A 541 -13.63 1.56 -5.78
CA PHE A 541 -12.51 2.16 -6.47
C PHE A 541 -11.22 1.90 -5.69
N ALA A 542 -10.13 1.66 -6.43
CA ALA A 542 -8.78 1.85 -5.94
C ALA A 542 -8.01 2.76 -6.89
N ALA A 543 -7.17 3.63 -6.36
CA ALA A 543 -6.25 4.44 -7.15
C ALA A 543 -4.84 4.29 -6.59
N ARG A 544 -3.89 4.03 -7.48
CA ARG A 544 -2.47 3.87 -7.15
C ARG A 544 -1.65 4.89 -7.92
N GLY A 545 -0.80 5.63 -7.23
CA GLY A 545 0.20 6.49 -7.87
C GLY A 545 1.37 5.69 -8.43
N GLU A 546 2.00 6.18 -9.49
CA GLU A 546 3.26 5.62 -10.02
C GLU A 546 4.50 6.36 -9.47
N LYS A 547 4.27 7.50 -8.78
CA LYS A 547 5.32 8.33 -8.19
C LYS A 547 5.16 8.43 -6.68
N LYS A 548 6.30 8.69 -6.03
CA LYS A 548 6.32 8.96 -4.59
C LYS A 548 5.51 10.20 -4.27
N SER A 549 4.58 10.08 -3.34
CA SER A 549 3.70 11.15 -2.88
C SER A 549 3.30 10.90 -1.44
N SER A 550 2.82 11.93 -0.74
CA SER A 550 2.31 11.81 0.63
C SER A 550 0.79 11.79 0.66
N TYR A 551 0.14 12.29 -0.39
CA TYR A 551 -1.27 12.09 -0.63
C TYR A 551 -1.54 11.85 -2.12
N LEU A 552 -2.61 11.11 -2.38
CA LEU A 552 -3.17 10.89 -3.70
C LEU A 552 -4.63 11.34 -3.69
N ALA A 553 -5.04 12.08 -4.72
CA ALA A 553 -6.39 12.57 -4.89
C ALA A 553 -6.95 12.17 -6.26
N ILE A 554 -8.20 11.71 -6.27
CA ILE A 554 -8.98 11.52 -7.51
C ILE A 554 -10.21 12.43 -7.47
N GLY A 555 -10.50 13.11 -8.58
CA GLY A 555 -11.61 14.04 -8.69
C GLY A 555 -12.58 13.66 -9.81
N PHE A 556 -13.87 13.81 -9.56
CA PHE A 556 -14.94 13.61 -10.55
C PHE A 556 -15.39 14.98 -11.07
N GLY A 557 -15.00 15.29 -12.30
CA GLY A 557 -15.24 16.60 -12.91
C GLY A 557 -14.44 16.83 -14.19
N SER A 558 -14.69 17.96 -14.85
CA SER A 558 -13.94 18.38 -16.05
C SER A 558 -12.67 19.18 -15.72
N GLY A 559 -12.43 19.48 -14.46
CA GLY A 559 -11.31 20.26 -13.94
C GLY A 559 -11.45 20.38 -12.41
N MET A 560 -10.49 21.04 -11.76
CA MET A 560 -10.46 21.14 -10.29
C MET A 560 -11.71 21.85 -9.73
N VAL A 561 -12.12 22.97 -10.32
CA VAL A 561 -13.30 23.73 -9.88
C VAL A 561 -14.59 23.03 -10.32
N ASN A 562 -15.56 22.97 -9.42
CA ASN A 562 -16.82 22.22 -9.52
C ASN A 562 -16.61 20.70 -9.65
N SER A 563 -15.71 20.14 -8.85
CA SER A 563 -15.47 18.70 -8.80
C SER A 563 -15.59 18.13 -7.39
N PHE A 564 -16.00 16.86 -7.32
CA PHE A 564 -15.94 16.07 -6.09
C PHE A 564 -14.61 15.35 -6.03
N ALA A 565 -13.85 15.51 -4.95
CA ALA A 565 -12.55 14.91 -4.78
C ALA A 565 -12.53 13.90 -3.62
N TYR A 566 -11.78 12.83 -3.81
CA TYR A 566 -11.46 11.82 -2.80
C TYR A 566 -9.96 11.88 -2.59
N VAL A 567 -9.55 12.18 -1.36
CA VAL A 567 -8.14 12.38 -1.03
C VAL A 567 -7.73 11.33 0.01
N GLY A 568 -6.69 10.56 -0.31
CA GLY A 568 -6.10 9.56 0.58
C GLY A 568 -4.70 9.95 1.03
N TRP A 569 -4.42 9.83 2.32
CA TRP A 569 -3.10 10.04 2.93
C TRP A 569 -2.90 9.11 4.12
N VAL A 570 -1.66 9.01 4.60
CA VAL A 570 -1.29 8.28 5.81
C VAL A 570 -0.83 9.29 6.86
N ASP A 571 -1.32 9.18 8.09
CA ASP A 571 -0.93 10.05 9.21
C ASP A 571 0.42 9.64 9.83
N ASP A 572 0.89 10.43 10.81
CA ASP A 572 2.16 10.18 11.51
C ASP A 572 2.13 8.87 12.34
N ASP A 573 0.93 8.39 12.69
CA ASP A 573 0.71 7.11 13.39
C ASP A 573 0.66 5.90 12.43
N GLY A 574 0.87 6.13 11.13
CA GLY A 574 0.87 5.10 10.08
C GLY A 574 -0.54 4.64 9.67
N LYS A 575 -1.60 5.32 10.11
CA LYS A 575 -2.99 5.02 9.76
C LYS A 575 -3.39 5.75 8.48
N GLY A 576 -3.95 5.01 7.54
CA GLY A 576 -4.49 5.55 6.29
C GLY A 576 -5.87 6.16 6.46
N HIS A 577 -6.08 7.33 5.85
CA HIS A 577 -7.34 8.05 5.79
C HIS A 577 -7.76 8.27 4.34
N VAL A 578 -9.07 8.29 4.07
CA VAL A 578 -9.64 8.76 2.79
C VAL A 578 -10.85 9.61 3.08
N ASN A 579 -10.78 10.91 2.75
CA ASN A 579 -11.86 11.86 2.96
C ASN A 579 -12.37 12.45 1.64
N THR A 580 -13.61 12.93 1.66
CA THR A 580 -14.29 13.49 0.48
C THR A 580 -14.41 15.00 0.57
N TYR A 581 -14.31 15.68 -0.57
CA TYR A 581 -14.32 17.13 -0.65
C TYR A 581 -15.11 17.62 -1.88
N TRP A 582 -15.70 18.80 -1.78
CA TRP A 582 -16.25 19.58 -2.89
C TRP A 582 -15.36 20.79 -3.14
N ILE A 583 -14.96 21.00 -4.39
CA ILE A 583 -14.03 22.06 -4.77
C ILE A 583 -14.77 23.11 -5.60
N ASP A 584 -14.83 24.36 -5.12
CA ASP A 584 -15.46 25.50 -5.82
C ASP A 584 -14.48 26.61 -6.22
N ALA A 585 -13.25 26.60 -5.71
CA ALA A 585 -12.15 27.47 -6.14
C ALA A 585 -10.81 26.73 -6.22
N GLN A 586 -9.80 27.36 -6.83
CA GLN A 586 -8.45 26.78 -6.96
C GLN A 586 -7.57 26.98 -5.71
N GLU A 587 -7.97 27.88 -4.82
CA GLU A 587 -7.30 28.15 -3.55
C GLU A 587 -7.76 27.20 -2.44
N ALA A 588 -6.95 27.05 -1.40
CA ALA A 588 -7.23 26.14 -0.28
C ALA A 588 -8.57 26.42 0.44
N SER A 589 -8.99 27.70 0.49
CA SER A 589 -10.29 28.14 1.02
C SER A 589 -11.50 27.64 0.24
N GLY A 590 -11.31 27.22 -1.02
CA GLY A 590 -12.36 26.69 -1.88
C GLY A 590 -12.51 25.17 -1.84
N ILE A 591 -11.86 24.50 -0.88
CA ILE A 591 -11.95 23.05 -0.68
C ILE A 591 -12.81 22.82 0.56
N HIS A 592 -14.03 22.31 0.35
CA HIS A 592 -15.01 22.10 1.41
C HIS A 592 -15.13 20.60 1.72
N PRO A 593 -14.96 20.15 2.97
CA PRO A 593 -15.15 18.75 3.30
C PRO A 593 -16.61 18.33 3.08
N THR A 594 -16.79 17.14 2.50
CA THR A 594 -18.09 16.51 2.32
C THR A 594 -18.16 15.20 3.11
N TYR A 595 -19.38 14.73 3.38
CA TYR A 595 -19.60 13.50 4.14
C TYR A 595 -20.43 12.51 3.30
N GLU A 596 -19.74 11.58 2.64
CA GLU A 596 -20.36 10.44 1.95
C GLU A 596 -20.29 9.18 2.81
N ASN A 597 -21.24 8.26 2.64
CA ASN A 597 -21.21 6.95 3.29
C ASN A 597 -20.21 6.03 2.58
N LEU A 598 -18.92 6.25 2.85
CA LEU A 598 -17.85 5.40 2.37
C LEU A 598 -17.72 4.16 3.24
N THR A 599 -17.57 3.02 2.60
CA THR A 599 -17.26 1.74 3.24
C THR A 599 -15.91 1.24 2.72
N TYR A 600 -15.21 0.42 3.50
CA TYR A 600 -13.92 -0.16 3.11
C TYR A 600 -12.87 0.89 2.75
N VAL A 601 -12.78 1.95 3.58
CA VAL A 601 -11.78 3.01 3.43
C VAL A 601 -10.42 2.48 3.87
N ARG A 602 -9.46 2.47 2.94
CA ARG A 602 -8.07 2.09 3.20
C ARG A 602 -7.15 3.00 2.40
N CYS A 603 -6.07 3.44 3.04
CA CYS A 603 -4.98 4.14 2.34
C CYS A 603 -3.66 3.56 2.84
N ARG A 604 -2.74 3.21 1.94
CA ARG A 604 -1.42 2.69 2.27
C ARG A 604 -0.34 3.39 1.47
N SER A 605 0.85 3.46 2.05
CA SER A 605 2.07 3.96 1.40
C SER A 605 3.08 2.82 1.35
N GLU A 606 3.38 2.33 0.16
CA GLU A 606 4.41 1.31 -0.07
C GLU A 606 5.57 1.91 -0.85
N ASN A 607 6.77 1.93 -0.29
CA ASN A 607 7.94 2.57 -0.89
C ASN A 607 7.72 4.06 -1.27
N GLY A 608 6.79 4.73 -0.57
CA GLY A 608 6.37 6.11 -0.82
C GLY A 608 5.31 6.26 -1.92
N ILE A 609 4.86 5.17 -2.53
CA ILE A 609 3.72 5.18 -3.47
C ILE A 609 2.43 5.03 -2.69
N MET A 610 1.51 5.97 -2.90
CA MET A 610 0.19 5.98 -2.27
C MET A 610 -0.79 5.11 -3.06
N THR A 611 -1.51 4.28 -2.32
CA THR A 611 -2.68 3.52 -2.80
C THR A 611 -3.86 3.86 -1.90
N LEU A 612 -4.94 4.35 -2.48
CA LEU A 612 -6.20 4.59 -1.78
C LEU A 612 -7.28 3.65 -2.32
N GLU A 613 -8.15 3.18 -1.43
CA GLU A 613 -9.25 2.27 -1.72
C GLU A 613 -10.49 2.70 -0.94
N PHE A 614 -11.65 2.65 -1.59
CA PHE A 614 -12.94 2.91 -0.94
C PHE A 614 -14.10 2.35 -1.77
N THR A 615 -15.23 2.11 -1.11
CA THR A 615 -16.49 1.72 -1.75
C THR A 615 -17.56 2.76 -1.43
N ARG A 616 -18.29 3.18 -2.46
CA ARG A 616 -19.37 4.16 -2.35
C ARG A 616 -20.65 3.70 -3.06
N PRO A 617 -21.84 4.14 -2.61
CA PRO A 617 -23.07 3.92 -3.36
C PRO A 617 -23.06 4.69 -4.69
N LEU A 618 -23.76 4.19 -5.71
CA LEU A 618 -23.91 4.90 -6.99
C LEU A 618 -24.74 6.18 -6.83
N ASN A 619 -25.74 6.14 -5.96
CA ASN A 619 -26.60 7.27 -5.61
C ASN A 619 -26.53 7.55 -4.10
N PRO A 620 -26.04 8.72 -3.66
CA PRO A 620 -25.97 9.07 -2.25
C PRO A 620 -27.38 9.21 -1.64
N SER A 621 -27.59 8.59 -0.47
CA SER A 621 -28.87 8.64 0.25
C SER A 621 -29.00 9.94 1.04
N CYS A 622 -29.54 10.98 0.41
CA CYS A 622 -29.73 12.29 1.04
C CYS A 622 -31.21 12.59 1.34
N HIS A 623 -31.51 12.89 2.60
CA HIS A 623 -32.77 13.53 2.97
C HIS A 623 -32.62 15.06 2.90
N GLY A 624 -33.31 15.72 1.95
CA GLY A 624 -33.44 17.19 1.93
C GLY A 624 -32.71 17.95 0.82
N GLY A 625 -31.92 17.32 -0.06
CA GLY A 625 -31.47 17.87 -1.36
C GLY A 625 -30.54 19.11 -1.35
N GLU A 626 -30.30 19.76 -0.21
CA GLU A 626 -29.52 21.01 -0.14
C GLU A 626 -28.00 20.82 -0.04
N ARG A 627 -27.51 19.63 0.31
CA ARG A 627 -26.07 19.39 0.49
C ARG A 627 -25.36 19.11 -0.86
N PRO A 628 -24.14 19.61 -1.07
CA PRO A 628 -23.41 19.45 -2.33
C PRO A 628 -23.16 17.98 -2.68
N GLU A 629 -22.83 17.12 -1.71
CA GLU A 629 -22.58 15.69 -1.92
C GLU A 629 -23.75 14.93 -2.57
N CYS A 630 -24.98 15.40 -2.40
CA CYS A 630 -26.18 14.79 -2.97
C CYS A 630 -26.25 14.91 -4.49
N LYS A 631 -25.42 15.78 -5.09
CA LYS A 631 -25.30 15.94 -6.54
C LYS A 631 -24.24 15.02 -7.15
N ASN A 632 -23.47 14.31 -6.32
CA ASN A 632 -22.42 13.40 -6.77
C ASN A 632 -22.97 12.00 -7.15
N ILE A 633 -23.87 11.97 -8.14
CA ILE A 633 -24.50 10.74 -8.63
C ILE A 633 -23.65 10.15 -9.75
N ILE A 634 -23.35 8.85 -9.67
CA ILE A 634 -22.68 8.12 -10.76
C ILE A 634 -23.72 7.28 -11.50
N ASP A 635 -23.96 7.62 -12.77
CA ASP A 635 -24.67 6.75 -13.70
C ASP A 635 -23.64 5.88 -14.47
N PRO A 636 -23.61 4.55 -14.24
CA PRO A 636 -22.65 3.64 -14.88
C PRO A 636 -22.76 3.58 -16.41
N THR A 637 -23.86 4.06 -17.00
CA THR A 637 -24.07 4.10 -18.45
C THR A 637 -23.43 5.32 -19.11
N THR A 638 -23.13 6.35 -18.33
CA THR A 638 -22.49 7.57 -18.82
C THR A 638 -20.99 7.55 -18.54
N PRO A 639 -20.15 8.14 -19.42
CA PRO A 639 -18.72 8.23 -19.18
C PRO A 639 -18.42 9.18 -18.01
N LEU A 640 -17.77 8.65 -16.97
CA LEU A 640 -17.35 9.43 -15.81
C LEU A 640 -16.06 10.20 -16.15
N LYS A 641 -16.04 11.51 -15.90
CA LYS A 641 -14.84 12.33 -16.11
C LYS A 641 -14.00 12.32 -14.84
N ILE A 642 -12.76 11.86 -14.95
CA ILE A 642 -11.85 11.70 -13.81
C ILE A 642 -10.60 12.55 -14.03
N ILE A 643 -10.22 13.27 -12.99
CA ILE A 643 -8.97 14.01 -12.84
C ILE A 643 -8.21 13.46 -11.63
N TRP A 644 -6.91 13.72 -11.53
CA TRP A 644 -6.10 13.27 -10.41
C TRP A 644 -5.10 14.33 -9.97
N ALA A 645 -4.67 14.27 -8.71
CA ALA A 645 -3.62 15.12 -8.16
C ALA A 645 -2.80 14.36 -7.09
N MET A 646 -1.54 14.74 -6.94
CA MET A 646 -0.61 14.21 -5.94
C MET A 646 0.20 15.35 -5.33
N GLY A 647 0.51 15.25 -4.04
CA GLY A 647 1.34 16.26 -3.37
C GLY A 647 2.06 15.74 -2.13
N ALA A 648 2.72 16.68 -1.44
CA ALA A 648 3.66 16.37 -0.35
C ALA A 648 3.03 16.40 1.04
N ARG A 649 1.83 16.97 1.22
CA ARG A 649 1.18 17.00 2.54
C ARG A 649 -0.33 17.19 2.45
N TRP A 650 -1.08 16.41 3.23
CA TRP A 650 -2.51 16.59 3.45
C TRP A 650 -2.82 16.59 4.96
N SER A 651 -3.90 17.25 5.37
CA SER A 651 -4.36 17.33 6.76
C SER A 651 -5.86 17.66 6.79
N ASP A 652 -6.58 17.18 7.80
CA ASP A 652 -8.05 17.26 7.85
C ASP A 652 -8.63 18.67 8.05
N ASP A 653 -7.99 19.53 8.86
CA ASP A 653 -8.70 20.71 9.39
C ASP A 653 -8.19 22.08 8.91
N ASN A 654 -6.99 22.17 8.32
CA ASN A 654 -6.40 23.48 7.99
C ASN A 654 -5.55 23.45 6.72
N LEU A 655 -6.23 23.44 5.57
CA LEU A 655 -5.57 23.47 4.27
C LEU A 655 -4.93 24.84 4.01
N SER A 656 -3.69 24.82 3.56
CA SER A 656 -2.90 26.01 3.22
C SER A 656 -2.20 25.81 1.87
N GLU A 657 -1.44 26.80 1.41
CA GLU A 657 -0.60 26.66 0.20
C GLU A 657 0.39 25.48 0.28
N ARG A 658 0.73 25.01 1.49
CA ARG A 658 1.60 23.83 1.67
C ARG A 658 0.94 22.52 1.24
N ASN A 659 -0.37 22.49 1.06
CA ASN A 659 -1.14 21.33 0.63
C ASN A 659 -1.32 21.27 -0.90
N MET A 660 -0.78 22.26 -1.63
CA MET A 660 -0.84 22.29 -3.09
C MET A 660 -0.23 21.04 -3.70
N HIS A 661 -0.87 20.57 -4.77
CA HIS A 661 -0.40 19.41 -5.51
C HIS A 661 0.91 19.74 -6.24
N SER A 662 1.86 18.81 -6.20
CA SER A 662 3.11 18.89 -6.97
C SER A 662 2.94 18.32 -8.38
N ALA A 663 1.95 17.44 -8.58
CA ALA A 663 1.61 16.85 -9.86
C ALA A 663 0.09 16.71 -9.97
N ALA A 664 -0.47 16.96 -11.16
CA ALA A 664 -1.89 16.83 -11.42
C ALA A 664 -2.14 16.51 -12.90
N SER A 665 -3.33 15.99 -13.20
CA SER A 665 -3.77 15.71 -14.56
C SER A 665 -3.86 16.97 -15.40
N SER A 666 -3.31 16.94 -16.62
CA SER A 666 -3.43 18.06 -17.57
C SER A 666 -4.84 18.19 -18.15
N ARG A 667 -5.57 17.07 -18.25
CA ARG A 667 -6.94 16.98 -18.77
C ARG A 667 -7.76 15.87 -18.09
N PRO A 668 -9.10 15.97 -18.11
CA PRO A 668 -9.97 14.90 -17.62
C PRO A 668 -9.98 13.71 -18.58
N VAL A 669 -9.94 12.51 -18.01
CA VAL A 669 -10.10 11.22 -18.72
C VAL A 669 -11.56 10.77 -18.62
N ARG A 670 -12.17 10.35 -19.74
CA ARG A 670 -13.51 9.77 -19.75
C ARG A 670 -13.44 8.27 -19.52
N VAL A 671 -13.90 7.80 -18.37
CA VAL A 671 -13.90 6.38 -18.00
C VAL A 671 -15.29 5.79 -18.21
N PHE A 672 -15.37 4.75 -19.03
CA PHE A 672 -16.59 3.99 -19.29
C PHE A 672 -16.68 2.79 -18.34
N LEU A 673 -17.37 3.00 -17.21
CA LEU A 673 -17.36 2.06 -16.08
C LEU A 673 -17.86 0.65 -16.43
N LYS A 674 -18.86 0.52 -17.31
CA LYS A 674 -19.36 -0.80 -17.77
C LYS A 674 -18.45 -1.48 -18.79
N ARG A 675 -17.72 -0.71 -19.61
CA ARG A 675 -16.90 -1.24 -20.71
C ARG A 675 -15.47 -1.57 -20.26
N GLY A 676 -15.02 -1.03 -19.13
CA GLY A 676 -13.64 -1.23 -18.69
C GLY A 676 -12.62 -0.41 -19.49
N SER A 677 -13.04 0.66 -20.17
CA SER A 677 -12.18 1.44 -21.09
C SER A 677 -12.18 2.93 -20.74
N ALA A 678 -11.15 3.66 -21.15
CA ALA A 678 -11.14 5.11 -21.07
C ALA A 678 -10.63 5.78 -22.34
N GLU A 679 -11.10 7.01 -22.57
CA GLU A 679 -10.73 7.87 -23.70
C GLU A 679 -10.28 9.24 -23.17
N ALA A 680 -9.12 9.71 -23.64
CA ALA A 680 -8.64 11.05 -23.35
C ALA A 680 -9.35 12.08 -24.25
N LEU A 681 -9.63 13.28 -23.74
CA LEU A 681 -10.15 14.37 -24.58
C LEU A 681 -9.04 14.88 -25.52
N GLU A 682 -9.25 14.83 -26.84
CA GLU A 682 -8.34 15.41 -27.84
C GLU A 682 -8.48 16.94 -27.90
N ASP A 683 -7.35 17.65 -27.95
CA ASP A 683 -7.31 19.11 -27.95
C ASP A 683 -7.23 19.66 -29.39
N LEU A 684 -8.38 19.96 -29.99
CA LEU A 684 -8.47 20.54 -31.36
C LEU A 684 -8.01 22.02 -31.44
N ARG A 685 -7.53 22.62 -30.34
CA ARG A 685 -7.12 24.03 -30.28
C ARG A 685 -6.07 24.46 -31.32
N PRO A 686 -4.97 23.71 -31.56
CA PRO A 686 -3.94 24.12 -32.51
C PRO A 686 -4.48 24.20 -33.94
N VAL A 687 -5.33 23.24 -34.31
CA VAL A 687 -5.87 23.13 -35.67
C VAL A 687 -6.87 24.24 -35.97
N LEU A 688 -7.75 24.54 -35.02
CA LEU A 688 -8.72 25.63 -35.17
C LEU A 688 -8.06 27.02 -35.20
N ALA A 689 -6.93 27.19 -34.50
CA ALA A 689 -6.13 28.41 -34.57
C ALA A 689 -5.52 28.63 -35.97
N VAL A 690 -5.02 27.56 -36.62
CA VAL A 690 -4.51 27.61 -38.00
C VAL A 690 -5.61 27.99 -38.99
N HIS A 691 -6.80 27.39 -38.88
CA HIS A 691 -7.96 27.77 -39.68
C HIS A 691 -8.29 29.27 -39.53
N GLY A 692 -8.36 29.76 -38.29
CA GLY A 692 -8.64 31.18 -38.00
C GLY A 692 -7.61 32.14 -38.63
N PHE A 693 -6.32 31.82 -38.51
CA PHE A 693 -5.24 32.63 -39.11
C PHE A 693 -5.34 32.71 -40.64
N MET A 694 -5.56 31.57 -41.30
CA MET A 694 -5.72 31.52 -42.75
C MET A 694 -6.91 32.35 -43.24
N MET A 695 -8.05 32.28 -42.52
CA MET A 695 -9.24 33.04 -42.86
C MET A 695 -9.03 34.56 -42.68
N PHE A 696 -8.30 34.99 -41.65
CA PHE A 696 -7.94 36.40 -41.47
C PHE A 696 -7.00 36.89 -42.59
N LEU A 697 -5.98 36.11 -42.96
CA LEU A 697 -5.06 36.47 -44.03
C LEU A 697 -5.80 36.68 -45.37
N ALA A 698 -6.76 35.81 -45.69
CA ALA A 698 -7.52 35.93 -46.92
C ALA A 698 -8.55 37.08 -46.88
N TRP A 699 -9.46 37.08 -45.91
CA TRP A 699 -10.59 38.02 -45.85
C TRP A 699 -10.23 39.39 -45.27
N GLY A 700 -9.21 39.47 -44.42
CA GLY A 700 -8.77 40.70 -43.77
C GLY A 700 -7.67 41.45 -44.51
N ILE A 701 -6.92 40.78 -45.39
CA ILE A 701 -5.73 41.37 -46.05
C ILE A 701 -5.78 41.18 -47.58
N LEU A 702 -5.72 39.95 -48.08
CA LEU A 702 -5.49 39.70 -49.52
C LEU A 702 -6.66 40.12 -50.41
N LEU A 703 -7.89 39.67 -50.10
CA LEU A 703 -9.08 39.98 -50.91
C LEU A 703 -9.42 41.48 -50.88
N PRO A 704 -9.45 42.17 -49.72
CA PRO A 704 -9.59 43.63 -49.66
C PRO A 704 -8.44 44.36 -50.37
N GLY A 705 -7.20 43.91 -50.20
CA GLY A 705 -6.03 44.51 -50.84
C GLY A 705 -6.13 44.48 -52.37
N GLY A 706 -6.62 43.37 -52.94
CA GLY A 706 -6.89 43.28 -54.37
C GLY A 706 -7.97 44.28 -54.84
N ILE A 707 -9.02 44.50 -54.06
CA ILE A 707 -10.08 45.48 -54.37
C ILE A 707 -9.51 46.90 -54.36
N LEU A 708 -8.66 47.23 -53.37
CA LEU A 708 -8.01 48.54 -53.27
C LEU A 708 -7.04 48.76 -54.44
N ALA A 709 -6.28 47.74 -54.84
CA ALA A 709 -5.40 47.80 -56.00
C ALA A 709 -6.18 48.14 -57.29
N ALA A 710 -7.32 47.48 -57.52
CA ALA A 710 -8.16 47.74 -58.70
C ALA A 710 -8.80 49.14 -58.72
N ARG A 711 -8.97 49.78 -57.56
CA ARG A 711 -9.54 51.12 -57.46
C ARG A 711 -8.49 52.21 -57.58
N TYR A 712 -7.42 52.13 -56.79
CA TYR A 712 -6.51 53.25 -56.59
C TYR A 712 -5.20 53.18 -57.40
N LEU A 713 -4.81 51.99 -57.88
CA LEU A 713 -3.54 51.82 -58.63
C LEU A 713 -3.68 51.91 -60.15
N LYS A 714 -4.84 52.35 -60.67
CA LYS A 714 -5.07 52.51 -62.12
C LYS A 714 -4.12 53.52 -62.81
N HIS A 715 -3.45 54.37 -62.03
CA HIS A 715 -2.50 55.37 -62.54
C HIS A 715 -1.12 54.80 -62.89
N VAL A 716 -0.84 53.54 -62.51
CA VAL A 716 0.42 52.86 -62.85
C VAL A 716 0.38 52.47 -64.33
N LYS A 717 1.39 52.88 -65.10
CA LYS A 717 1.46 52.63 -66.56
C LYS A 717 1.36 51.12 -66.87
N GLY A 718 0.48 50.75 -67.79
CA GLY A 718 0.24 49.37 -68.24
C GLY A 718 -0.82 48.60 -67.41
N ASP A 719 -0.91 47.29 -67.65
CA ASP A 719 -1.92 46.41 -67.01
C ASP A 719 -1.53 45.95 -65.58
N GLY A 720 -0.54 46.58 -64.95
CA GLY A 720 0.01 46.16 -63.66
C GLY A 720 -1.01 46.13 -62.52
N TRP A 721 -1.94 47.08 -62.47
CA TRP A 721 -3.02 47.10 -61.47
C TRP A 721 -3.97 45.92 -61.63
N TYR A 722 -4.22 45.51 -62.88
CA TYR A 722 -5.12 44.40 -63.20
C TYR A 722 -4.48 43.07 -62.83
N GLN A 723 -3.21 42.88 -63.17
CA GLN A 723 -2.45 41.69 -62.76
C GLN A 723 -2.38 41.57 -61.24
N LEU A 724 -2.07 42.66 -60.53
CA LEU A 724 -2.00 42.66 -59.07
C LEU A 724 -3.36 42.35 -58.42
N HIS A 725 -4.45 42.91 -58.93
CA HIS A 725 -5.81 42.56 -58.48
C HIS A 725 -6.05 41.06 -58.66
N VAL A 726 -5.82 40.53 -59.86
CA VAL A 726 -6.06 39.12 -60.19
C VAL A 726 -5.22 38.18 -59.31
N TYR A 727 -3.93 38.46 -59.11
CA TYR A 727 -3.07 37.63 -58.27
C TYR A 727 -3.48 37.63 -56.80
N LEU A 728 -3.87 38.79 -56.24
CA LEU A 728 -4.35 38.88 -54.87
C LEU A 728 -5.69 38.16 -54.69
N GLN A 729 -6.61 38.26 -55.67
CA GLN A 729 -7.89 37.56 -55.62
C GLN A 729 -7.74 36.03 -55.71
N TYR A 730 -6.91 35.52 -56.63
CA TYR A 730 -6.68 34.08 -56.74
C TYR A 730 -5.93 33.52 -55.53
N SER A 731 -4.94 34.24 -55.01
CA SER A 731 -4.20 33.83 -53.80
C SER A 731 -5.10 33.83 -52.56
N GLY A 732 -5.93 34.86 -52.39
CA GLY A 732 -6.93 34.91 -51.32
C GLY A 732 -7.93 33.76 -51.41
N LEU A 733 -8.48 33.49 -52.60
CA LEU A 733 -9.43 32.40 -52.82
C LEU A 733 -8.82 31.02 -52.54
N ALA A 734 -7.56 30.80 -52.94
CA ALA A 734 -6.85 29.55 -52.66
C ALA A 734 -6.70 29.29 -51.15
N ILE A 735 -6.33 30.32 -50.37
CA ILE A 735 -6.21 30.21 -48.91
C ILE A 735 -7.57 29.96 -48.26
N VAL A 736 -8.65 30.60 -48.75
CA VAL A 736 -10.02 30.34 -48.26
C VAL A 736 -10.41 28.87 -48.48
N LEU A 737 -10.18 28.32 -49.67
CA LEU A 737 -10.51 26.93 -49.97
C LEU A 737 -9.66 25.95 -49.15
N LEU A 738 -8.37 26.23 -48.99
CA LEU A 738 -7.47 25.39 -48.20
C LEU A 738 -7.88 25.40 -46.71
N GLY A 739 -8.16 26.56 -46.14
CA GLY A 739 -8.61 26.66 -44.75
C GLY A 739 -9.98 26.02 -44.51
N PHE A 740 -10.87 26.03 -45.52
CA PHE A 740 -12.13 25.29 -45.46
C PHE A 740 -11.90 23.78 -45.47
N LEU A 741 -11.06 23.25 -46.36
CA LEU A 741 -10.74 21.82 -46.41
C LEU A 741 -10.10 21.32 -45.09
N PHE A 742 -9.18 22.09 -44.51
CA PHE A 742 -8.58 21.76 -43.21
C PHE A 742 -9.65 21.67 -42.10
N ALA A 743 -10.62 22.58 -42.07
CA ALA A 743 -11.69 22.54 -41.07
C ALA A 743 -12.61 21.33 -41.24
N VAL A 744 -12.94 20.94 -42.47
CA VAL A 744 -13.81 19.78 -42.76
C VAL A 744 -13.12 18.46 -42.44
N ALA A 745 -11.83 18.33 -42.81
CA ALA A 745 -11.05 17.14 -42.54
C ALA A 745 -10.93 16.86 -41.04
N GLU A 746 -10.68 17.89 -40.24
CA GLU A 746 -10.50 17.74 -38.80
C GLU A 746 -11.83 17.53 -38.04
N LEU A 747 -12.91 18.17 -38.48
CA LEU A 747 -14.23 18.01 -37.85
C LEU A 747 -14.97 16.74 -38.29
N GLN A 748 -14.32 15.87 -39.08
CA GLN A 748 -14.88 14.62 -39.61
C GLN A 748 -16.23 14.80 -40.31
N GLY A 749 -16.47 15.96 -40.94
CA GLY A 749 -17.73 16.26 -41.63
C GLY A 749 -18.12 17.74 -41.67
N LEU A 750 -19.23 18.01 -42.36
CA LEU A 750 -19.81 19.34 -42.53
C LEU A 750 -21.08 19.49 -41.68
N HIS A 751 -21.02 20.28 -40.61
CA HIS A 751 -22.15 20.57 -39.71
C HIS A 751 -22.60 22.03 -39.80
N PHE A 752 -23.90 22.27 -40.04
CA PHE A 752 -24.47 23.62 -40.29
C PHE A 752 -25.09 24.27 -39.04
N ASP A 753 -24.64 23.90 -37.85
CA ASP A 753 -25.30 24.29 -36.60
C ASP A 753 -24.91 25.70 -36.13
N SER A 754 -23.73 26.17 -36.51
CA SER A 754 -23.20 27.47 -36.08
C SER A 754 -23.51 28.60 -37.07
N VAL A 755 -23.79 29.78 -36.52
CA VAL A 755 -23.95 31.03 -37.28
C VAL A 755 -22.70 31.35 -38.09
N HIS A 756 -21.51 31.04 -37.56
CA HIS A 756 -20.23 31.19 -38.26
C HIS A 756 -20.18 30.37 -39.55
N VAL A 757 -20.58 29.09 -39.49
CA VAL A 757 -20.56 28.19 -40.66
C VAL A 757 -21.51 28.70 -41.75
N LYS A 758 -22.71 29.19 -41.37
CA LYS A 758 -23.69 29.73 -42.33
C LYS A 758 -23.15 30.94 -43.08
N PHE A 759 -22.59 31.93 -42.38
CA PHE A 759 -21.99 33.11 -43.02
C PHE A 759 -20.70 32.77 -43.76
N GLY A 760 -19.88 31.85 -43.25
CA GLY A 760 -18.66 31.38 -43.89
C GLY A 760 -18.94 30.71 -45.24
N MET A 761 -19.93 29.82 -45.30
CA MET A 761 -20.33 29.16 -46.55
C MET A 761 -20.91 30.15 -47.57
N ALA A 762 -21.72 31.12 -47.12
CA ALA A 762 -22.22 32.19 -47.98
C ALA A 762 -21.07 33.04 -48.55
N ALA A 763 -20.06 33.36 -47.74
CA ALA A 763 -18.87 34.11 -48.19
C ALA A 763 -18.06 33.33 -49.23
N ILE A 764 -17.80 32.04 -48.99
CA ILE A 764 -17.09 31.15 -49.91
C ILE A 764 -17.84 31.05 -51.24
N PHE A 765 -19.16 30.86 -51.20
CA PHE A 765 -19.99 30.80 -52.41
C PHE A 765 -19.86 32.09 -53.23
N LEU A 766 -20.03 33.26 -52.60
CA LEU A 766 -19.89 34.55 -53.29
C LEU A 766 -18.49 34.77 -53.86
N ALA A 767 -17.45 34.30 -53.17
CA ALA A 767 -16.06 34.37 -53.65
C ALA A 767 -15.82 33.47 -54.87
N CYS A 768 -16.31 32.23 -54.85
CA CYS A 768 -16.19 31.29 -55.98
C CYS A 768 -16.96 31.74 -57.22
N VAL A 769 -18.04 32.52 -57.06
CA VAL A 769 -18.76 33.12 -58.19
C VAL A 769 -17.92 34.22 -58.87
N GLN A 770 -16.97 34.87 -58.20
CA GLN A 770 -16.18 35.96 -58.78
C GLN A 770 -15.29 35.53 -59.96
N PRO A 771 -14.50 34.43 -59.91
CA PRO A 771 -13.76 33.94 -61.07
C PRO A 771 -14.65 33.55 -62.26
N VAL A 772 -15.80 32.92 -61.99
CA VAL A 772 -16.78 32.55 -63.02
C VAL A 772 -17.35 33.81 -63.68
N ASN A 773 -17.66 34.82 -62.88
CA ASN A 773 -18.06 36.13 -63.37
C ASN A 773 -16.94 36.81 -64.19
N ALA A 774 -15.69 36.73 -63.75
CA ALA A 774 -14.54 37.28 -64.46
C ALA A 774 -14.29 36.60 -65.82
N TYR A 775 -14.57 35.30 -65.95
CA TYR A 775 -14.49 34.59 -67.22
C TYR A 775 -15.52 35.10 -68.25
N MET A 776 -16.72 35.45 -67.79
CA MET A 776 -17.79 36.00 -68.64
C MET A 776 -17.60 37.50 -68.99
N ARG A 777 -16.44 38.09 -68.69
CA ARG A 777 -16.14 39.51 -68.92
C ARG A 777 -16.23 39.89 -70.41
N PRO A 778 -17.16 40.76 -70.83
CA PRO A 778 -17.26 41.24 -72.21
C PRO A 778 -16.01 42.05 -72.61
N LYS A 779 -15.61 42.03 -73.90
CA LYS A 779 -14.43 42.78 -74.38
C LYS A 779 -14.58 44.30 -74.15
N LYS A 780 -13.47 45.00 -73.90
CA LYS A 780 -13.46 46.48 -73.82
C LYS A 780 -13.77 47.04 -75.22
N PRO A 781 -14.70 48.01 -75.39
CA PRO A 781 -14.90 48.68 -76.67
C PRO A 781 -13.63 49.44 -77.08
N ALA A 782 -13.38 49.56 -78.39
CA ALA A 782 -12.28 50.38 -78.91
C ALA A 782 -12.62 51.88 -78.77
N ASN A 783 -11.60 52.73 -78.70
CA ASN A 783 -11.73 54.17 -78.41
C ASN A 783 -12.79 54.83 -79.32
N GLY A 784 -13.87 55.34 -78.72
CA GLY A 784 -14.96 56.06 -79.41
C GLY A 784 -16.26 55.28 -79.66
N GLU A 785 -16.36 53.99 -79.33
CA GLU A 785 -17.61 53.22 -79.44
C GLU A 785 -18.45 53.27 -78.14
N GLU A 786 -19.79 53.32 -78.27
CA GLU A 786 -20.70 53.29 -77.12
C GLU A 786 -20.56 51.97 -76.33
N VAL A 787 -20.52 52.08 -75.00
CA VAL A 787 -20.36 50.94 -74.10
C VAL A 787 -21.57 50.00 -74.21
N SER A 788 -21.34 48.75 -74.61
CA SER A 788 -22.40 47.74 -74.68
C SER A 788 -23.14 47.57 -73.34
N SER A 789 -24.47 47.55 -73.35
CA SER A 789 -25.29 47.36 -72.13
C SER A 789 -24.92 46.10 -71.35
N LYS A 790 -24.39 45.06 -72.03
CA LYS A 790 -23.90 43.83 -71.39
C LYS A 790 -22.65 44.07 -70.54
N ARG A 791 -21.75 44.96 -70.98
CA ARG A 791 -20.54 45.36 -70.26
C ARG A 791 -20.90 46.14 -68.99
N LEU A 792 -21.86 47.06 -69.07
CA LEU A 792 -22.33 47.83 -67.93
C LEU A 792 -22.98 46.94 -66.86
N VAL A 793 -23.89 46.04 -67.26
CA VAL A 793 -24.53 45.09 -66.34
C VAL A 793 -23.49 44.17 -65.66
N TRP A 794 -22.49 43.69 -66.42
CA TRP A 794 -21.40 42.90 -65.87
C TRP A 794 -20.58 43.69 -64.84
N GLU A 795 -20.24 44.95 -65.11
CA GLU A 795 -19.49 45.79 -64.17
C GLU A 795 -20.27 46.00 -62.87
N TYR A 796 -21.57 46.32 -62.94
CA TYR A 796 -22.44 46.40 -61.77
C TYR A 796 -22.51 45.08 -60.99
N ALA A 797 -22.75 43.97 -61.69
CA ALA A 797 -22.81 42.67 -61.06
C ALA A 797 -21.48 42.31 -60.37
N HIS A 798 -20.34 42.56 -61.01
CA HIS A 798 -19.02 42.26 -60.48
C HIS A 798 -18.68 43.07 -59.23
N PHE A 799 -18.86 44.39 -59.22
CA PHE A 799 -18.50 45.18 -58.03
C PHE A 799 -19.49 44.98 -56.88
N ILE A 800 -20.80 44.79 -57.14
CA ILE A 800 -21.81 44.59 -56.09
C ILE A 800 -21.58 43.25 -55.40
N THR A 801 -21.42 42.17 -56.19
CA THR A 801 -21.20 40.84 -55.63
C THR A 801 -19.86 40.74 -54.91
N GLY A 802 -18.79 41.35 -55.45
CA GLY A 802 -17.48 41.40 -54.79
C GLY A 802 -17.48 42.15 -53.46
N ARG A 803 -18.14 43.32 -53.38
CA ARG A 803 -18.27 44.07 -52.11
C ARG A 803 -19.14 43.35 -51.10
N SER A 804 -20.22 42.70 -51.55
CA SER A 804 -21.09 41.90 -50.68
C SER A 804 -20.31 40.74 -50.06
N ALA A 805 -19.43 40.08 -50.83
CA ALA A 805 -18.58 38.99 -50.31
C ALA A 805 -17.70 39.44 -49.14
N ILE A 806 -17.10 40.64 -49.22
CA ILE A 806 -16.27 41.19 -48.13
C ILE A 806 -17.09 41.46 -46.86
N VAL A 807 -18.30 42.03 -47.00
CA VAL A 807 -19.17 42.30 -45.83
C VAL A 807 -19.57 40.99 -45.16
N VAL A 808 -19.98 39.99 -45.93
CA VAL A 808 -20.34 38.65 -45.41
C VAL A 808 -19.12 37.96 -44.78
N GLY A 809 -17.94 38.07 -45.41
CA GLY A 809 -16.67 37.55 -44.88
C GLY A 809 -16.26 38.19 -43.56
N PHE A 810 -16.45 39.50 -43.39
CA PHE A 810 -16.21 40.18 -42.11
C PHE A 810 -17.12 39.65 -40.99
N VAL A 811 -18.42 39.49 -41.27
CA VAL A 811 -19.37 38.90 -40.31
C VAL A 811 -18.97 37.47 -39.96
N ALA A 812 -18.50 36.69 -40.95
CA ALA A 812 -18.00 35.33 -40.71
C ALA A 812 -16.76 35.31 -39.78
N LEU A 813 -15.82 36.24 -39.93
CA LEU A 813 -14.64 36.34 -39.04
C LEU A 813 -15.05 36.66 -37.60
N VAL A 814 -15.91 37.68 -37.39
CA VAL A 814 -16.35 38.08 -36.05
C VAL A 814 -17.15 36.97 -35.36
N THR A 815 -18.07 36.32 -36.09
CA THR A 815 -18.85 35.20 -35.55
C THR A 815 -18.00 33.96 -35.30
N GLY A 816 -16.94 33.73 -36.08
CA GLY A 816 -15.97 32.66 -35.86
C GLY A 816 -15.15 32.84 -34.59
N MET A 817 -14.68 34.07 -34.33
CA MET A 817 -13.99 34.41 -33.09
C MET A 817 -14.88 34.23 -31.85
N LYS A 818 -16.16 34.62 -31.96
CA LYS A 818 -17.13 34.38 -30.88
C LYS A 818 -17.35 32.88 -30.64
N HIS A 819 -17.52 32.10 -31.70
CA HIS A 819 -17.71 30.65 -31.61
C HIS A 819 -16.50 29.93 -30.97
N LEU A 820 -15.28 30.39 -31.27
CA LEU A 820 -14.05 29.90 -30.63
C LEU A 820 -14.03 30.23 -29.12
N GLY A 821 -14.44 31.45 -28.74
CA GLY A 821 -14.52 31.88 -27.34
C GLY A 821 -15.53 31.07 -26.53
N ASP A 822 -16.73 30.87 -27.07
CA ASP A 822 -17.80 30.10 -26.42
C ASP A 822 -17.40 28.63 -26.20
N ARG A 823 -16.55 28.06 -27.08
CA ARG A 823 -16.11 26.65 -27.01
C ARG A 823 -14.97 26.41 -26.01
N TYR A 824 -14.08 27.39 -25.81
CA TYR A 824 -12.84 27.20 -25.05
C TYR A 824 -12.65 28.15 -23.85
N GLY A 825 -13.57 29.09 -23.61
CA GLY A 825 -13.58 29.93 -22.40
C GLY A 825 -12.39 30.88 -22.25
N GLY A 826 -11.65 31.16 -23.34
CA GLY A 826 -10.41 31.93 -23.27
C GLY A 826 -10.63 33.44 -23.08
N GLU A 827 -10.07 33.99 -22.00
CA GLU A 827 -10.15 35.43 -21.66
C GLU A 827 -9.57 36.34 -22.77
N ASN A 828 -8.58 35.86 -23.53
CA ASN A 828 -7.90 36.60 -24.60
C ASN A 828 -8.73 36.76 -25.89
N VAL A 829 -9.80 35.99 -26.07
CA VAL A 829 -10.62 36.02 -27.31
C VAL A 829 -11.35 37.36 -27.46
N ARG A 830 -11.75 37.97 -26.33
CA ARG A 830 -12.41 39.28 -26.32
C ARG A 830 -11.47 40.39 -26.83
N GLY A 831 -10.20 40.35 -26.46
CA GLY A 831 -9.17 41.29 -26.94
C GLY A 831 -8.91 41.17 -28.45
N LEU A 832 -8.78 39.94 -28.94
CA LEU A 832 -8.59 39.67 -30.37
C LEU A 832 -9.78 40.12 -31.22
N ASN A 833 -11.02 39.97 -30.72
CA ASN A 833 -12.20 40.45 -31.43
C ASN A 833 -12.23 41.99 -31.56
N TRP A 834 -11.84 42.71 -30.50
CA TRP A 834 -11.70 44.18 -30.57
C TRP A 834 -10.57 44.61 -31.51
N ALA A 835 -9.45 43.88 -31.53
CA ALA A 835 -8.36 44.13 -32.48
C ALA A 835 -8.81 43.92 -33.94
N LEU A 836 -9.59 42.88 -34.22
CA LEU A 836 -10.17 42.62 -35.53
C LEU A 836 -11.13 43.74 -35.97
N ILE A 837 -12.03 44.19 -35.09
CA ILE A 837 -12.93 45.31 -35.38
C ILE A 837 -12.12 46.59 -35.64
N GLY A 838 -11.08 46.84 -34.83
CA GLY A 838 -10.16 47.95 -35.02
C GLY A 838 -9.44 47.92 -36.38
N TRP A 839 -8.99 46.74 -36.83
CA TRP A 839 -8.35 46.55 -38.13
C TRP A 839 -9.26 46.96 -39.29
N PHE A 840 -10.51 46.51 -39.29
CA PHE A 840 -11.48 46.88 -40.33
C PHE A 840 -11.86 48.36 -40.27
N PHE A 841 -11.90 48.96 -39.07
CA PHE A 841 -12.13 50.40 -38.91
C PHE A 841 -10.98 51.23 -39.49
N ILE A 842 -9.73 50.85 -39.23
CA ILE A 842 -8.54 51.48 -39.84
C ILE A 842 -8.60 51.36 -41.36
N GLY A 843 -8.95 50.17 -41.88
CA GLY A 843 -9.13 49.96 -43.32
C GLY A 843 -10.21 50.87 -43.93
N ALA A 844 -11.33 51.06 -43.24
CA ALA A 844 -12.40 51.97 -43.68
C ALA A 844 -11.95 53.43 -43.69
N LEU A 845 -11.22 53.88 -42.66
CA LEU A 845 -10.63 55.22 -42.62
C LEU A 845 -9.62 55.43 -43.75
N LEU A 846 -8.79 54.43 -44.04
CA LEU A 846 -7.84 54.48 -45.17
C LEU A 846 -8.59 54.65 -46.51
N VAL A 847 -9.69 53.93 -46.72
CA VAL A 847 -10.53 54.09 -47.92
C VAL A 847 -11.13 55.50 -47.99
N ILE A 848 -11.66 56.04 -46.89
CA ILE A 848 -12.21 57.40 -46.84
C ILE A 848 -11.11 58.43 -47.16
N TYR A 849 -9.91 58.25 -46.61
CA TYR A 849 -8.77 59.11 -46.88
C TYR A 849 -8.35 59.07 -48.35
N LEU A 850 -8.20 57.87 -48.93
CA LEU A 850 -7.85 57.69 -50.35
C LEU A 850 -8.92 58.29 -51.27
N GLU A 851 -10.19 58.13 -50.94
CA GLU A 851 -11.31 58.72 -51.70
C GLU A 851 -11.30 60.27 -51.64
N ASN A 852 -10.99 60.85 -50.47
CA ASN A 852 -10.87 62.29 -50.31
C ASN A 852 -9.67 62.84 -51.09
N CYS A 853 -8.54 62.13 -51.10
CA CYS A 853 -7.37 62.46 -51.90
C CYS A 853 -7.68 62.40 -53.41
N GLU A 854 -8.42 61.38 -53.85
CA GLU A 854 -8.82 61.25 -55.26
C GLU A 854 -9.80 62.36 -55.68
N LYS A 855 -10.78 62.70 -54.83
CA LYS A 855 -11.68 63.84 -55.03
C LYS A 855 -10.93 65.17 -55.09
N LYS A 856 -9.92 65.36 -54.23
CA LYS A 856 -9.05 66.55 -54.26
C LYS A 856 -8.26 66.63 -55.56
N ARG A 857 -7.65 65.51 -56.00
CA ARG A 857 -6.94 65.42 -57.29
C ARG A 857 -7.83 65.73 -58.48
N ARG A 858 -9.08 65.24 -58.51
CA ARG A 858 -10.07 65.63 -59.55
C ARG A 858 -10.40 67.12 -59.50
N ARG A 859 -10.51 67.71 -58.30
CA ARG A 859 -10.79 69.15 -58.13
C ARG A 859 -9.61 70.01 -58.59
N ASP A 860 -8.38 69.61 -58.30
CA ASP A 860 -7.16 70.30 -58.73
C ASP A 860 -6.96 70.20 -60.26
N THR A 861 -7.39 69.09 -60.88
CA THR A 861 -7.36 68.91 -62.34
C THR A 861 -8.38 69.82 -63.07
N VAL A 862 -9.52 70.10 -62.43
CA VAL A 862 -10.56 71.00 -62.98
C VAL A 862 -10.19 72.47 -62.81
N PHE A 863 -9.50 72.85 -61.72
CA PHE A 863 -9.06 74.23 -61.48
C PHE A 863 -7.71 74.59 -62.16
N GLY A 864 -6.89 73.60 -62.54
CA GLY A 864 -5.60 73.82 -63.21
C GLY A 864 -5.64 74.01 -64.73
N ARG A 865 -6.81 74.01 -65.37
CA ARG A 865 -6.97 74.09 -66.84
C ARG A 865 -7.04 75.53 -67.40
N SER A 866 -6.69 76.55 -66.61
CA SER A 866 -6.60 77.96 -67.05
C SER A 866 -5.22 78.56 -66.80
N ASP A 867 -4.16 77.99 -67.40
CA ASP A 867 -3.08 78.78 -68.01
C ASP A 867 -2.09 77.89 -68.77
N TRP A 868 -1.89 78.25 -70.05
CA TRP A 868 -0.81 77.89 -70.97
C TRP A 868 -0.65 76.48 -71.56
N VAL A 869 -0.27 76.55 -72.84
CA VAL A 869 -0.29 75.58 -73.94
C VAL A 869 1.14 75.09 -74.24
N LEU A 870 1.34 73.80 -74.56
CA LEU A 870 2.04 73.32 -75.77
C LEU A 870 2.17 71.77 -75.82
N GLY A 871 1.46 71.19 -76.79
CA GLY A 871 1.89 70.05 -77.64
C GLY A 871 2.38 68.75 -77.01
N ASN A 872 1.50 67.76 -76.88
CA ASN A 872 1.40 66.64 -77.84
C ASN A 872 0.22 65.73 -77.46
N SER A 873 -0.50 65.28 -78.49
CA SER A 873 -1.48 64.19 -78.48
C SER A 873 -0.91 62.95 -77.77
N GLU A 874 -1.66 62.16 -77.00
CA GLU A 874 -2.90 61.46 -77.36
C GLU A 874 -3.50 60.81 -76.09
N GLU A 875 -4.85 60.69 -76.06
CA GLU A 875 -5.69 59.85 -75.19
C GLU A 875 -6.07 60.35 -73.77
N GLU A 876 -7.07 61.26 -73.72
CA GLU A 876 -7.99 61.45 -72.59
C GLU A 876 -9.05 60.32 -72.58
N ASP A 877 -9.06 59.44 -71.57
CA ASP A 877 -10.21 58.58 -71.25
C ASP A 877 -11.12 59.32 -70.25
N THR A 878 -12.15 59.95 -70.80
CA THR A 878 -13.22 60.68 -70.08
C THR A 878 -14.07 59.72 -69.24
N ASP A 879 -14.12 59.95 -67.93
CA ASP A 879 -14.88 59.17 -66.95
C ASP A 879 -16.39 59.52 -67.00
N LEU A 880 -17.10 58.95 -67.97
CA LEU A 880 -18.56 58.96 -68.02
C LEU A 880 -19.08 58.00 -66.93
N LEU A 881 -19.38 58.53 -65.74
CA LEU A 881 -20.49 58.16 -64.83
C LEU A 881 -20.26 58.76 -63.42
N SER A 882 -20.74 59.99 -63.21
CA SER A 882 -21.04 60.50 -61.87
C SER A 882 -22.57 60.49 -61.66
N PRO A 883 -23.09 59.97 -60.52
CA PRO A 883 -24.52 59.98 -60.25
C PRO A 883 -24.89 61.27 -59.53
N SER A 884 -25.30 62.29 -60.26
CA SER A 884 -26.09 63.39 -59.69
C SER A 884 -27.17 63.81 -60.68
N ARG A 885 -28.30 63.10 -60.63
CA ARG A 885 -29.57 63.61 -61.16
C ARG A 885 -30.63 63.41 -60.08
N ALA A 886 -30.83 64.45 -59.27
CA ALA A 886 -31.99 64.62 -58.43
C ALA A 886 -32.88 65.71 -59.06
N PHE A 887 -34.17 65.44 -59.06
CA PHE A 887 -35.28 66.18 -59.67
C PHE A 887 -35.43 67.61 -59.12
N ALA A 888 -35.87 68.54 -59.98
CA ALA A 888 -36.66 69.71 -59.60
C ALA A 888 -37.64 70.05 -60.75
N GLU A 889 -38.90 70.24 -60.38
CA GLU A 889 -40.08 70.39 -61.23
C GLU A 889 -40.44 71.88 -61.45
N LYS A 890 -40.90 72.20 -62.67
CA LYS A 890 -41.86 73.25 -63.12
C LYS A 890 -41.89 74.65 -62.48
N GLU A 891 -41.76 75.70 -63.31
CA GLU A 891 -42.86 76.56 -63.80
C GLU A 891 -42.33 77.85 -64.50
N LEU A 892 -42.80 78.15 -65.71
CA LEU A 892 -43.54 79.37 -66.09
C LEU A 892 -43.52 79.56 -67.62
N ASP A 893 -44.73 79.74 -68.14
CA ASP A 893 -45.07 79.84 -69.55
C ASP A 893 -45.02 81.30 -70.06
N SER A 894 -45.02 81.42 -71.38
CA SER A 894 -45.35 82.58 -72.22
C SER A 894 -44.27 83.59 -72.66
N SER A 895 -44.04 83.56 -73.98
CA SER A 895 -44.13 84.68 -74.93
C SER A 895 -43.32 85.95 -74.67
N ASP A 896 -42.35 86.28 -75.54
CA ASP A 896 -42.63 87.16 -76.68
C ASP A 896 -41.44 87.29 -77.66
N ARG A 897 -41.79 87.78 -78.84
CA ARG A 897 -41.05 87.90 -80.10
C ARG A 897 -39.92 88.93 -80.11
N MET A 898 -39.09 88.70 -81.15
CA MET A 898 -38.54 89.68 -82.11
C MET A 898 -37.24 90.42 -81.80
N GLU A 899 -36.31 90.19 -82.74
CA GLU A 899 -35.32 91.11 -83.27
C GLU A 899 -35.76 92.59 -83.24
N VAL A 900 -34.82 93.51 -83.03
CA VAL A 900 -34.36 94.43 -84.07
C VAL A 900 -33.10 95.18 -83.60
N GLN A 901 -32.17 95.18 -84.55
CA GLN A 901 -31.02 96.03 -84.86
C GLN A 901 -30.89 97.43 -84.20
N LEU A 902 -29.62 97.70 -83.93
CA LEU A 902 -28.89 98.92 -83.54
C LEU A 902 -29.24 100.21 -84.30
N GLU A 903 -29.11 101.36 -83.61
CA GLU A 903 -28.32 102.53 -84.06
C GLU A 903 -28.08 103.56 -82.90
N PRO A 904 -27.27 104.65 -83.04
CA PRO A 904 -26.06 104.88 -82.24
C PRO A 904 -26.07 106.17 -81.38
N MET A 905 -25.02 106.40 -80.56
CA MET A 905 -24.17 107.61 -80.58
C MET A 905 -23.21 107.74 -79.39
N SER A 906 -21.94 108.04 -79.76
CA SER A 906 -20.93 108.89 -79.13
C SER A 906 -20.50 108.66 -77.67
N ARG A 907 -19.20 108.38 -77.51
CA ARG A 907 -18.19 109.45 -77.61
C ARG A 907 -16.99 109.01 -78.44
#